data_AF-A0A0Q9RKU8-F1
#
_entry.id   AF-A0A0Q9RKU8-F1
#
_cell.length_a   1.000
_cell.length_b   1.000
_cell.length_c   1.000
_cell.angle_alpha   90.00
_cell.angle_beta   90.00
_cell.angle_gamma   90.00
#
_symmetry.space_group_name_H-M   'P 1'
#
loop_
_entity.id
_entity.type
_entity.pdbx_description
1 polymer ?
#
loop_
_entity_poly.entity_id
_entity_poly.type
_entity_poly.pdbx_seq_one_letter_code
_entity_poly.pdbx_strand_id
1 'polypeptide(L)'
;MTMTSFTKVLLGCASLLFMLTLGTQTTEARESQFTRNGTGPLYWSTYEYQYTRNAPMNEVEWKKNIDWIASDYKTSGYDMIASDGWIEGAQLTNENGYISSHNDNWQHDWAYWSSYIQNKGMKLGVYYNPLWVTRSAAADPTKTIVGTNYKISEIASSADKFNDDLYWVDVTKPGAKAYIQGYVNYFKQLGVPYLRIDFLSWYETGTDKGKTIGVHHGSKNYQTALKWMQEAAGDEMELSLVMPHLNNHAAGELPYGDMVRINEDLAHGGWENLSGQRQHWVNSWSQWANPFQGFTGFSDIAGRGSNMILDGDFIRMNTFITDEERQSIVQLFTMAGSPIAITDQYSTIGNFGSFYKNKNMLELHNQGFVGKPYYNNGHSFSSDPGARNSEKWLGQLPDGSWVIGLFNRSDRNATRSVNYLKDLGLTESANTTELWTGASLGKLTSYSPNLVKHASNVVKIEPEGTKVNYAAEVATWMGGTHFNNNYAGYQGFGFVDGLGLTGAKIVYAVQAAQEGDYALSYRYANASGMNSTLHVSAIDDKGVAVQPSRTVTFGSTSAWQTWINQNDRIHLKKGVNLITLERTASDTGEIHLDGLLLDKNRLGDIDASLIENGGFESDDISGWSEWHPAGQTAKYGVDSYDAYKGKYKLYFWDTNAYKQSIHQKLTGLPNGSYTVSAWVKETLYGNKPTTIRMELSDYGAKTIYKNISPAKGYQQVQATVNVTNGSLDIGFYVDSPGFTSLQIDQVSMVKID
;
A
#
# COMPACT_ATOMS: atom_id res chain seq x y z
N MET A 1 -50.66 65.45 32.10
CA MET A 1 -50.49 65.12 30.67
C MET A 1 -49.18 64.35 30.52
N THR A 2 -49.10 63.10 31.03
CA THR A 2 -49.43 61.80 30.38
C THR A 2 -48.44 61.45 29.25
N MET A 3 -47.37 60.68 29.52
CA MET A 3 -47.28 59.19 29.60
C MET A 3 -47.47 58.54 28.21
N THR A 4 -46.59 57.72 27.63
CA THR A 4 -45.93 56.47 28.10
C THR A 4 -44.84 56.09 27.06
N SER A 5 -43.58 55.79 27.41
CA SER A 5 -43.02 54.47 27.77
C SER A 5 -43.40 53.30 26.86
N PHE A 6 -42.46 52.79 26.06
CA PHE A 6 -42.33 51.34 25.81
C PHE A 6 -40.88 50.91 25.54
N THR A 7 -40.33 50.22 26.53
CA THR A 7 -39.11 49.41 26.54
C THR A 7 -39.18 48.32 25.47
N LYS A 8 -38.15 48.15 24.64
CA LYS A 8 -37.94 46.91 23.86
C LYS A 8 -36.74 46.15 24.42
N VAL A 9 -37.11 45.02 25.01
CA VAL A 9 -36.27 43.96 25.58
C VAL A 9 -35.42 43.30 24.49
N LEU A 10 -34.15 43.04 24.81
CA LEU A 10 -33.28 42.12 24.09
C LEU A 10 -33.94 40.72 24.05
N LEU A 11 -34.25 40.23 22.86
CA LEU A 11 -34.29 38.79 22.60
C LEU A 11 -33.32 38.50 21.47
N GLY A 12 -32.21 37.85 21.80
CA GLY A 12 -31.32 37.23 20.84
C GLY A 12 -32.06 36.10 20.13
N CYS A 13 -32.35 36.27 18.85
CA CYS A 13 -32.71 35.15 17.99
C CYS A 13 -31.42 34.42 17.62
N ALA A 14 -31.13 33.34 18.35
CA ALA A 14 -30.25 32.28 17.91
C ALA A 14 -30.75 31.81 16.54
N SER A 15 -30.04 32.20 15.49
CA SER A 15 -30.20 31.62 14.16
C SER A 15 -29.52 30.25 14.23
N LEU A 16 -30.24 29.22 14.67
CA LEU A 16 -29.84 27.84 14.39
C LEU A 16 -29.88 27.68 12.86
N LEU A 17 -28.73 27.90 12.22
CA LEU A 17 -28.45 27.29 10.93
C LEU A 17 -28.39 25.78 11.17
N PHE A 18 -29.54 25.12 11.03
CA PHE A 18 -29.56 23.74 10.58
C PHE A 18 -29.01 23.77 9.15
N MET A 19 -27.68 23.69 9.00
CA MET A 19 -27.13 23.10 7.79
C MET A 19 -27.69 21.69 7.74
N LEU A 20 -28.63 21.44 6.83
CA LEU A 20 -28.78 20.09 6.32
C LEU A 20 -27.41 19.73 5.74
N THR A 21 -26.63 18.98 6.51
CA THR A 21 -25.60 18.12 5.97
C THR A 21 -26.33 17.15 5.06
N LEU A 22 -26.48 17.53 3.79
CA LEU A 22 -26.52 16.56 2.71
C LEU A 22 -25.20 15.81 2.86
N GLY A 23 -25.22 14.72 3.65
CA GLY A 23 -24.09 13.84 3.79
C GLY A 23 -23.76 13.38 2.40
N THR A 24 -22.65 13.88 1.86
CA THR A 24 -22.00 13.24 0.73
C THR A 24 -21.65 11.86 1.23
N GLN A 25 -22.46 10.86 0.87
CA GLN A 25 -22.08 9.46 1.06
C GLN A 25 -20.78 9.30 0.29
N THR A 26 -19.70 9.17 1.03
CA THR A 26 -18.40 8.77 0.51
C THR A 26 -18.58 7.36 -0.05
N THR A 27 -18.33 7.18 -1.34
CA THR A 27 -18.36 5.86 -1.98
C THR A 27 -17.07 5.15 -1.62
N GLU A 28 -17.17 3.99 -0.97
CA GLU A 28 -16.01 3.14 -0.71
C GLU A 28 -15.59 2.41 -1.99
N ALA A 29 -14.28 2.28 -2.20
CA ALA A 29 -13.72 1.44 -3.26
C ALA A 29 -13.96 -0.04 -2.96
N ARG A 30 -14.00 -0.87 -4.01
CA ARG A 30 -14.06 -2.33 -3.86
C ARG A 30 -12.79 -2.83 -3.16
N GLU A 31 -13.02 -3.55 -2.08
CA GLU A 31 -12.00 -4.26 -1.31
C GLU A 31 -11.86 -5.69 -1.85
N SER A 32 -10.78 -6.00 -2.57
CA SER A 32 -10.48 -7.36 -3.05
C SER A 32 -9.02 -7.73 -2.82
N GLN A 33 -8.65 -9.00 -2.99
CA GLN A 33 -7.26 -9.44 -2.91
C GLN A 33 -6.38 -8.73 -3.96
N PHE A 34 -6.97 -8.32 -5.09
CA PHE A 34 -6.28 -7.62 -6.17
C PHE A 34 -5.94 -6.18 -5.76
N THR A 35 -6.93 -5.41 -5.27
CA THR A 35 -6.72 -4.02 -4.81
C THR A 35 -5.91 -3.95 -3.50
N ARG A 36 -5.98 -4.99 -2.66
CA ARG A 36 -5.08 -5.15 -1.50
C ARG A 36 -3.63 -5.41 -1.89
N ASN A 37 -3.38 -6.18 -2.95
CA ASN A 37 -2.03 -6.39 -3.48
C ASN A 37 -1.45 -5.08 -4.04
N GLY A 38 -2.28 -4.28 -4.71
CA GLY A 38 -1.98 -2.91 -5.14
C GLY A 38 -1.55 -2.80 -6.60
N THR A 39 -0.79 -3.75 -7.13
CA THR A 39 -0.35 -3.74 -8.54
C THR A 39 -1.24 -4.61 -9.42
N GLY A 40 -1.53 -4.12 -10.64
CA GLY A 40 -2.25 -4.88 -11.65
C GLY A 40 -1.50 -6.11 -12.16
N PRO A 41 -2.18 -7.02 -12.88
CA PRO A 41 -1.60 -8.29 -13.31
C PRO A 41 -0.50 -8.15 -14.37
N LEU A 42 0.39 -9.14 -14.42
CA LEU A 42 1.34 -9.35 -15.51
C LEU A 42 0.75 -10.39 -16.48
N TYR A 43 0.46 -10.00 -17.71
CA TYR A 43 -0.21 -10.91 -18.65
C TYR A 43 0.12 -10.62 -20.11
N TRP A 44 -0.26 -11.55 -20.98
CA TRP A 44 -0.28 -11.34 -22.43
C TRP A 44 -1.72 -11.24 -22.95
N SER A 45 -1.98 -10.32 -23.88
CA SER A 45 -3.26 -10.10 -24.55
C SER A 45 -3.18 -10.32 -26.06
N THR A 46 -4.26 -10.83 -26.66
CA THR A 46 -4.39 -11.04 -28.10
C THR A 46 -4.45 -9.76 -28.94
N TYR A 47 -4.62 -8.59 -28.31
CA TYR A 47 -4.97 -7.32 -28.95
C TYR A 47 -4.17 -6.97 -30.21
N GLU A 48 -2.84 -7.09 -30.24
CA GLU A 48 -2.03 -6.74 -31.44
C GLU A 48 -2.49 -7.52 -32.67
N TYR A 49 -2.76 -8.82 -32.53
CA TYR A 49 -3.19 -9.64 -33.65
C TYR A 49 -4.47 -9.07 -34.27
N GLN A 50 -5.45 -8.79 -33.40
CA GLN A 50 -6.76 -8.34 -33.84
C GLN A 50 -6.71 -6.92 -34.37
N TYR A 51 -6.02 -6.01 -33.69
CA TYR A 51 -5.84 -4.64 -34.12
C TYR A 51 -5.15 -4.54 -35.49
N THR A 52 -4.03 -5.25 -35.68
CA THR A 52 -3.24 -5.16 -36.93
C THR A 52 -3.91 -5.82 -38.13
N ARG A 53 -4.81 -6.78 -37.90
CA ARG A 53 -5.52 -7.50 -38.98
C ARG A 53 -6.98 -7.08 -39.12
N ASN A 54 -7.49 -6.33 -38.15
CA ASN A 54 -8.91 -6.04 -37.99
C ASN A 54 -9.77 -7.33 -38.08
N ALA A 55 -9.41 -8.35 -37.30
CA ALA A 55 -10.00 -9.69 -37.38
C ALA A 55 -9.94 -10.42 -36.02
N PRO A 56 -10.86 -11.35 -35.71
CA PRO A 56 -10.81 -12.18 -34.49
C PRO A 56 -9.51 -12.98 -34.41
N MET A 57 -9.05 -13.28 -33.19
CA MET A 57 -7.84 -14.07 -32.99
C MET A 57 -7.99 -15.45 -33.66
N ASN A 58 -7.03 -15.82 -34.50
CA ASN A 58 -6.97 -17.15 -35.09
C ASN A 58 -6.49 -18.17 -34.05
N GLU A 59 -7.17 -19.30 -33.93
CA GLU A 59 -6.88 -20.30 -32.90
C GLU A 59 -5.47 -20.91 -33.00
N VAL A 60 -4.93 -21.08 -34.20
CA VAL A 60 -3.56 -21.60 -34.40
C VAL A 60 -2.54 -20.58 -33.90
N GLU A 61 -2.75 -19.29 -34.17
CA GLU A 61 -1.86 -18.22 -33.69
C GLU A 61 -2.02 -17.98 -32.18
N TRP A 62 -3.23 -18.11 -31.63
CA TRP A 62 -3.48 -18.15 -30.19
C TRP A 62 -2.63 -19.21 -29.50
N LYS A 63 -2.68 -20.46 -29.99
CA LYS A 63 -1.89 -21.56 -29.44
C LYS A 63 -0.38 -21.27 -29.46
N LYS A 64 0.15 -20.74 -30.58
CA LYS A 64 1.56 -20.40 -30.71
C LYS A 64 2.00 -19.34 -29.70
N ASN A 65 1.17 -18.30 -29.50
CA ASN A 65 1.47 -17.27 -28.50
C ASN A 65 1.39 -17.81 -27.07
N ILE A 66 0.43 -18.68 -26.73
CA ILE A 66 0.41 -19.36 -25.43
C ILE A 66 1.71 -20.14 -25.20
N ASP A 67 2.12 -20.94 -26.18
CA ASP A 67 3.32 -21.77 -26.08
C ASP A 67 4.59 -20.91 -25.90
N TRP A 68 4.64 -19.76 -26.58
CA TRP A 68 5.71 -18.79 -26.46
C TRP A 68 5.74 -18.09 -25.08
N ILE A 69 4.63 -17.52 -24.61
CA ILE A 69 4.61 -16.87 -23.28
C ILE A 69 4.95 -17.88 -22.16
N ALA A 70 4.41 -19.11 -22.26
CA ALA A 70 4.68 -20.17 -21.31
C ALA A 70 6.17 -20.55 -21.22
N SER A 71 6.91 -20.43 -22.34
CA SER A 71 8.34 -20.76 -22.40
C SER A 71 9.22 -19.57 -22.03
N ASP A 72 8.90 -18.37 -22.49
CA ASP A 72 9.83 -17.23 -22.44
C ASP A 72 9.57 -16.23 -21.31
N TYR A 73 8.33 -16.16 -20.79
CA TYR A 73 7.90 -15.09 -19.88
C TYR A 73 7.29 -15.57 -18.57
N LYS A 74 6.80 -16.82 -18.49
CA LYS A 74 6.18 -17.36 -17.28
C LYS A 74 7.09 -17.27 -16.04
N THR A 75 8.38 -17.54 -16.18
CA THR A 75 9.35 -17.43 -15.07
C THR A 75 9.59 -16.00 -14.61
N SER A 76 9.23 -15.02 -15.44
CA SER A 76 9.24 -13.59 -15.10
C SER A 76 7.91 -13.11 -14.52
N GLY A 77 6.96 -14.01 -14.26
CA GLY A 77 5.68 -13.70 -13.62
C GLY A 77 4.51 -13.47 -14.57
N TYR A 78 4.74 -13.42 -15.89
CA TYR A 78 3.66 -13.34 -16.88
C TYR A 78 2.99 -14.71 -17.04
N ASP A 79 2.10 -15.02 -16.10
CA ASP A 79 1.46 -16.33 -15.98
C ASP A 79 0.01 -16.35 -16.48
N MET A 80 -0.47 -15.26 -17.09
CA MET A 80 -1.84 -15.15 -17.62
C MET A 80 -1.88 -14.86 -19.12
N ILE A 81 -2.78 -15.55 -19.83
CA ILE A 81 -3.09 -15.37 -21.25
C ILE A 81 -4.52 -14.84 -21.35
N ALA A 82 -4.71 -13.62 -21.83
CA ALA A 82 -6.01 -12.98 -21.97
C ALA A 82 -6.45 -12.90 -23.43
N SER A 83 -7.71 -13.24 -23.72
CA SER A 83 -8.34 -12.87 -24.99
C SER A 83 -8.67 -11.36 -25.03
N ASP A 84 -9.08 -10.87 -26.20
CA ASP A 84 -9.53 -9.48 -26.40
C ASP A 84 -10.78 -9.42 -27.32
N GLY A 85 -11.10 -8.29 -27.96
CA GLY A 85 -12.32 -8.01 -28.74
C GLY A 85 -12.51 -8.76 -30.06
N TRP A 86 -13.17 -8.14 -31.05
CA TRP A 86 -13.56 -8.82 -32.32
C TRP A 86 -14.36 -10.11 -32.09
N ILE A 87 -15.21 -10.12 -31.07
CA ILE A 87 -15.93 -11.31 -30.61
C ILE A 87 -17.28 -11.51 -31.32
N GLU A 88 -17.66 -10.63 -32.25
CA GLU A 88 -18.97 -10.66 -32.91
C GLU A 88 -19.27 -12.00 -33.60
N GLY A 89 -18.22 -12.66 -34.11
CA GLY A 89 -18.31 -13.98 -34.73
C GLY A 89 -18.43 -15.16 -33.74
N ALA A 90 -18.51 -14.93 -32.42
CA ALA A 90 -18.79 -15.94 -31.42
C ALA A 90 -20.30 -16.04 -31.17
N GLN A 91 -21.01 -16.82 -31.99
CA GLN A 91 -22.46 -16.99 -31.93
C GLN A 91 -22.85 -18.37 -31.34
N LEU A 92 -21.93 -19.34 -31.29
CA LEU A 92 -22.18 -20.61 -30.62
C LEU A 92 -22.20 -20.45 -29.10
N THR A 93 -23.37 -20.69 -28.52
CA THR A 93 -23.63 -20.53 -27.08
C THR A 93 -24.19 -21.80 -26.45
N ASN A 94 -23.94 -21.99 -25.16
CA ASN A 94 -24.57 -23.05 -24.36
C ASN A 94 -26.09 -22.83 -24.19
N GLU A 95 -26.76 -23.69 -23.41
CA GLU A 95 -28.20 -23.61 -23.15
C GLU A 95 -28.65 -22.32 -22.44
N ASN A 96 -27.73 -21.61 -21.80
CA ASN A 96 -27.97 -20.36 -21.09
C ASN A 96 -27.57 -19.11 -21.88
N GLY A 97 -27.13 -19.26 -23.13
CA GLY A 97 -26.75 -18.13 -23.99
C GLY A 97 -25.35 -17.56 -23.70
N TYR A 98 -24.44 -18.37 -23.14
CA TYR A 98 -23.03 -18.00 -22.90
C TYR A 98 -22.13 -18.56 -24.00
N ILE A 99 -21.19 -17.76 -24.53
CA ILE A 99 -20.34 -18.14 -25.66
C ILE A 99 -19.43 -19.33 -25.31
N SER A 100 -19.27 -20.23 -26.27
CA SER A 100 -18.50 -21.47 -26.09
C SER A 100 -17.00 -21.27 -26.32
N SER A 101 -16.62 -20.30 -27.16
CA SER A 101 -15.23 -19.99 -27.54
C SER A 101 -15.10 -18.52 -27.93
N HIS A 102 -13.88 -18.05 -28.23
CA HIS A 102 -13.62 -16.68 -28.70
C HIS A 102 -14.23 -16.37 -30.08
N ASN A 103 -14.40 -17.39 -30.92
CA ASN A 103 -14.97 -17.27 -32.26
C ASN A 103 -15.49 -18.63 -32.74
N ASP A 104 -16.56 -18.67 -33.52
CA ASP A 104 -17.16 -19.93 -34.00
C ASP A 104 -16.25 -20.73 -34.93
N ASN A 105 -15.22 -20.10 -35.51
CA ASN A 105 -14.23 -20.81 -36.33
C ASN A 105 -13.17 -21.54 -35.48
N TRP A 106 -13.17 -21.40 -34.16
CA TRP A 106 -12.30 -22.18 -33.28
C TRP A 106 -12.80 -23.62 -33.19
N GLN A 107 -11.86 -24.55 -33.25
CA GLN A 107 -12.10 -25.97 -33.11
C GLN A 107 -12.35 -26.37 -31.65
N HIS A 108 -11.84 -25.60 -30.68
CA HIS A 108 -11.97 -25.88 -29.26
C HIS A 108 -12.69 -24.77 -28.48
N ASP A 109 -13.37 -25.18 -27.42
CA ASP A 109 -14.09 -24.31 -26.50
C ASP A 109 -13.18 -23.72 -25.40
N TRP A 110 -13.77 -22.88 -24.55
CA TRP A 110 -13.09 -22.28 -23.42
C TRP A 110 -12.62 -23.31 -22.39
N ALA A 111 -13.33 -24.43 -22.20
CA ALA A 111 -12.96 -25.46 -21.24
C ALA A 111 -11.66 -26.16 -21.66
N TYR A 112 -11.53 -26.47 -22.95
CA TYR A 112 -10.30 -26.98 -23.53
C TYR A 112 -9.15 -25.98 -23.37
N TRP A 113 -9.34 -24.72 -23.76
CA TRP A 113 -8.27 -23.72 -23.72
C TRP A 113 -7.84 -23.40 -22.29
N SER A 114 -8.79 -23.31 -21.36
CA SER A 114 -8.48 -23.17 -19.94
C SER A 114 -7.64 -24.35 -19.44
N SER A 115 -8.04 -25.59 -19.75
CA SER A 115 -7.26 -26.78 -19.39
C SER A 115 -5.87 -26.80 -20.02
N TYR A 116 -5.74 -26.40 -21.29
CA TYR A 116 -4.47 -26.32 -22.01
C TYR A 116 -3.50 -25.33 -21.35
N ILE A 117 -4.01 -24.16 -20.97
CA ILE A 117 -3.23 -23.10 -20.30
C ILE A 117 -2.88 -23.51 -18.87
N GLN A 118 -3.81 -24.07 -18.11
CA GLN A 118 -3.57 -24.57 -16.75
C GLN A 118 -2.55 -25.71 -16.70
N ASN A 119 -2.56 -26.61 -17.68
CA ASN A 119 -1.54 -27.68 -17.81
C ASN A 119 -0.11 -27.14 -18.03
N LYS A 120 0.03 -25.86 -18.40
CA LYS A 120 1.32 -25.16 -18.47
C LYS A 120 1.66 -24.38 -17.21
N GLY A 121 0.82 -24.43 -16.18
CA GLY A 121 0.95 -23.65 -14.95
C GLY A 121 0.62 -22.17 -15.17
N MET A 122 -0.35 -21.87 -16.03
CA MET A 122 -0.77 -20.51 -16.38
C MET A 122 -2.29 -20.35 -16.20
N LYS A 123 -2.78 -19.12 -16.30
CA LYS A 123 -4.17 -18.72 -16.11
C LYS A 123 -4.77 -18.18 -17.41
N LEU A 124 -6.05 -18.44 -17.63
CA LEU A 124 -6.82 -17.84 -18.73
C LEU A 124 -7.49 -16.55 -18.23
N GLY A 125 -7.25 -15.42 -18.87
CA GLY A 125 -8.06 -14.21 -18.77
C GLY A 125 -9.06 -14.14 -19.92
N VAL A 126 -10.23 -13.56 -19.69
CA VAL A 126 -11.27 -13.43 -20.73
C VAL A 126 -11.63 -11.97 -20.92
N TYR A 127 -11.67 -11.54 -22.17
CA TYR A 127 -12.38 -10.33 -22.58
C TYR A 127 -13.81 -10.71 -22.97
N TYR A 128 -14.78 -10.17 -22.25
CA TYR A 128 -16.19 -10.22 -22.62
C TYR A 128 -16.98 -9.26 -21.74
N ASN A 129 -18.00 -8.57 -22.29
CA ASN A 129 -18.96 -7.82 -21.49
C ASN A 129 -20.19 -8.68 -21.18
N PRO A 130 -20.47 -9.04 -19.91
CA PRO A 130 -21.65 -9.84 -19.54
C PRO A 130 -23.00 -9.17 -19.85
N LEU A 131 -23.02 -7.91 -20.28
CA LEU A 131 -24.20 -7.22 -20.82
C LEU A 131 -24.44 -7.50 -22.30
N TRP A 132 -23.58 -8.25 -22.99
CA TRP A 132 -23.82 -8.68 -24.36
C TRP A 132 -24.57 -10.01 -24.42
N VAL A 133 -25.64 -10.00 -25.20
CA VAL A 133 -26.34 -11.19 -25.67
C VAL A 133 -26.09 -11.36 -27.16
N THR A 134 -25.63 -12.53 -27.57
CA THR A 134 -25.44 -12.82 -29.00
C THR A 134 -26.78 -12.85 -29.73
N ARG A 135 -26.82 -12.37 -30.98
CA ARG A 135 -28.02 -12.41 -31.83
C ARG A 135 -28.59 -13.82 -31.93
N SER A 136 -27.72 -14.81 -32.10
CA SER A 136 -28.07 -16.23 -32.12
C SER A 136 -28.73 -16.70 -30.83
N ALA A 137 -28.24 -16.29 -29.65
CA ALA A 137 -28.82 -16.68 -28.38
C ALA A 137 -30.19 -16.04 -28.14
N ALA A 138 -30.36 -14.77 -28.53
CA ALA A 138 -31.65 -14.08 -28.46
C ALA A 138 -32.68 -14.65 -29.45
N ALA A 139 -32.24 -15.19 -30.59
CA ALA A 139 -33.14 -15.75 -31.62
C ALA A 139 -33.57 -17.20 -31.34
N ASP A 140 -32.87 -17.92 -30.46
CA ASP A 140 -33.15 -19.33 -30.15
C ASP A 140 -34.16 -19.47 -29.00
N PRO A 141 -35.43 -19.87 -29.26
CA PRO A 141 -36.45 -19.98 -28.23
C PRO A 141 -36.20 -21.13 -27.24
N THR A 142 -35.24 -22.02 -27.52
CA THR A 142 -34.89 -23.12 -26.62
C THR A 142 -34.01 -22.65 -25.46
N LYS A 143 -33.27 -21.54 -25.62
CA LYS A 143 -32.34 -21.03 -24.61
C LYS A 143 -33.08 -20.33 -23.46
N THR A 144 -32.62 -20.58 -22.25
CA THR A 144 -33.23 -20.06 -21.01
C THR A 144 -32.17 -19.50 -20.07
N ILE A 145 -32.49 -18.40 -19.41
CA ILE A 145 -31.62 -17.79 -18.42
C ILE A 145 -31.41 -18.76 -17.26
N VAL A 146 -30.14 -18.96 -16.88
CA VAL A 146 -29.73 -19.91 -15.83
C VAL A 146 -30.58 -19.79 -14.56
N GLY A 147 -31.05 -20.93 -14.05
CA GLY A 147 -31.87 -21.00 -12.83
C GLY A 147 -33.28 -20.39 -12.94
N THR A 148 -33.75 -20.07 -14.14
CA THR A 148 -35.09 -19.47 -14.35
C THR A 148 -35.81 -20.12 -15.55
N ASN A 149 -37.08 -19.74 -15.74
CA ASN A 149 -37.86 -20.10 -16.94
C ASN A 149 -37.89 -18.98 -18.00
N TYR A 150 -37.23 -17.84 -17.74
CA TYR A 150 -37.20 -16.71 -18.66
C TYR A 150 -36.35 -17.03 -19.89
N LYS A 151 -36.83 -16.62 -21.07
CA LYS A 151 -36.08 -16.75 -22.33
C LYS A 151 -35.03 -15.66 -22.46
N ILE A 152 -33.95 -15.95 -23.18
CA ILE A 152 -32.89 -14.97 -23.47
C ILE A 152 -33.47 -13.74 -24.20
N SER A 153 -34.42 -13.97 -25.11
CA SER A 153 -35.11 -12.91 -25.86
C SER A 153 -35.93 -11.93 -24.99
N GLU A 154 -36.20 -12.26 -23.72
CA GLU A 154 -36.97 -11.40 -22.82
C GLU A 154 -36.13 -10.29 -22.19
N ILE A 155 -34.80 -10.45 -22.16
CA ILE A 155 -33.86 -9.49 -21.58
C ILE A 155 -33.04 -8.73 -22.63
N ALA A 156 -32.99 -9.20 -23.88
CA ALA A 156 -32.24 -8.55 -24.95
C ALA A 156 -32.87 -8.84 -26.32
N SER A 157 -32.87 -7.85 -27.21
CA SER A 157 -33.44 -7.98 -28.56
C SER A 157 -32.80 -6.99 -29.53
N SER A 158 -33.12 -7.11 -30.82
CA SER A 158 -32.64 -6.20 -31.86
C SER A 158 -33.08 -4.73 -31.70
N ALA A 159 -33.96 -4.42 -30.75
CA ALA A 159 -34.36 -3.05 -30.43
C ALA A 159 -33.26 -2.26 -29.70
N ASP A 160 -32.36 -2.96 -29.00
CA ASP A 160 -31.25 -2.35 -28.27
C ASP A 160 -29.96 -3.10 -28.58
N LYS A 161 -29.21 -2.56 -29.53
CA LYS A 161 -28.06 -3.23 -30.13
C LYS A 161 -26.76 -2.53 -29.78
N PHE A 162 -25.74 -3.31 -29.44
CA PHE A 162 -24.36 -2.85 -29.54
C PHE A 162 -23.96 -2.76 -31.01
N ASN A 163 -24.23 -3.82 -31.76
CA ASN A 163 -24.11 -3.88 -33.22
C ASN A 163 -25.06 -4.96 -33.78
N ASP A 164 -24.92 -5.35 -35.05
CA ASP A 164 -25.85 -6.30 -35.67
C ASP A 164 -25.75 -7.74 -35.11
N ASP A 165 -24.68 -8.06 -34.38
CA ASP A 165 -24.42 -9.40 -33.84
C ASP A 165 -24.57 -9.50 -32.31
N LEU A 166 -24.58 -8.38 -31.60
CA LEU A 166 -24.69 -8.30 -30.14
C LEU A 166 -25.74 -7.29 -29.69
N TYR A 167 -26.57 -7.70 -28.74
CA TYR A 167 -27.59 -6.89 -28.09
C TYR A 167 -27.19 -6.55 -26.67
N TRP A 168 -27.66 -5.40 -26.17
CA TRP A 168 -27.50 -5.04 -24.76
C TRP A 168 -28.57 -5.72 -23.91
N VAL A 169 -28.17 -6.18 -22.72
CA VAL A 169 -29.10 -6.65 -21.69
C VAL A 169 -29.85 -5.46 -21.09
N ASP A 170 -31.18 -5.51 -21.13
CA ASP A 170 -32.04 -4.62 -20.36
C ASP A 170 -32.08 -5.09 -18.90
N VAL A 171 -31.28 -4.45 -18.06
CA VAL A 171 -31.17 -4.76 -16.62
C VAL A 171 -32.46 -4.52 -15.83
N THR A 172 -33.48 -3.90 -16.42
CA THR A 172 -34.79 -3.71 -15.77
C THR A 172 -35.68 -4.95 -15.86
N LYS A 173 -35.32 -5.92 -16.72
CA LYS A 173 -36.13 -7.12 -16.96
C LYS A 173 -35.89 -8.21 -15.92
N PRO A 174 -36.95 -8.98 -15.55
CA PRO A 174 -36.78 -10.21 -14.80
C PRO A 174 -35.78 -11.15 -15.50
N GLY A 175 -34.93 -11.80 -14.72
CA GLY A 175 -33.88 -12.69 -15.25
C GLY A 175 -32.56 -11.99 -15.60
N ALA A 176 -32.51 -10.67 -15.83
CA ALA A 176 -31.27 -9.98 -16.23
C ALA A 176 -30.13 -10.15 -15.20
N LYS A 177 -30.43 -10.03 -13.90
CA LYS A 177 -29.46 -10.30 -12.83
C LYS A 177 -28.91 -11.73 -12.90
N ALA A 178 -29.79 -12.73 -13.05
CA ALA A 178 -29.39 -14.12 -13.13
C ALA A 178 -28.54 -14.40 -14.39
N TYR A 179 -28.87 -13.77 -15.52
CA TYR A 179 -28.07 -13.88 -16.75
C TYR A 179 -26.65 -13.33 -16.55
N ILE A 180 -26.52 -12.08 -16.08
CA ILE A 180 -25.24 -11.39 -15.88
C ILE A 180 -24.37 -12.15 -14.85
N GLN A 181 -24.94 -12.47 -13.68
CA GLN A 181 -24.20 -13.21 -12.65
C GLN A 181 -23.85 -14.62 -13.10
N GLY A 182 -24.73 -15.28 -13.84
CA GLY A 182 -24.47 -16.59 -14.42
C GLY A 182 -23.32 -16.58 -15.44
N TYR A 183 -23.20 -15.52 -16.23
CA TYR A 183 -22.11 -15.40 -17.21
C TYR A 183 -20.75 -15.19 -16.54
N VAL A 184 -20.72 -14.33 -15.52
CA VAL A 184 -19.53 -14.13 -14.66
C VAL A 184 -19.16 -15.45 -13.98
N ASN A 185 -20.14 -16.18 -13.43
CA ASN A 185 -19.91 -17.48 -12.80
C ASN A 185 -19.49 -18.56 -13.79
N TYR A 186 -19.96 -18.52 -15.04
CA TYR A 186 -19.55 -19.44 -16.10
C TYR A 186 -18.04 -19.33 -16.35
N PHE A 187 -17.51 -18.11 -16.49
CA PHE A 187 -16.06 -17.92 -16.62
C PHE A 187 -15.30 -18.32 -15.35
N LYS A 188 -15.82 -18.00 -14.16
CA LYS A 188 -15.21 -18.47 -12.89
C LYS A 188 -15.12 -19.99 -12.81
N GLN A 189 -16.17 -20.71 -13.20
CA GLN A 189 -16.19 -22.17 -13.21
C GLN A 189 -15.19 -22.76 -14.19
N LEU A 190 -14.83 -22.03 -15.25
CA LEU A 190 -13.74 -22.36 -16.15
C LEU A 190 -12.35 -22.03 -15.58
N GLY A 191 -12.26 -21.48 -14.37
CA GLY A 191 -11.00 -21.12 -13.71
C GLY A 191 -10.40 -19.79 -14.19
N VAL A 192 -11.22 -18.89 -14.75
CA VAL A 192 -10.81 -17.56 -15.20
C VAL A 192 -10.70 -16.62 -13.99
N PRO A 193 -9.51 -16.10 -13.63
CA PRO A 193 -9.35 -15.19 -12.51
C PRO A 193 -9.40 -13.71 -12.91
N TYR A 194 -9.59 -13.41 -14.21
CA TYR A 194 -9.55 -12.05 -14.74
C TYR A 194 -10.56 -11.87 -15.87
N LEU A 195 -11.49 -10.94 -15.69
CA LEU A 195 -12.50 -10.58 -16.69
C LEU A 195 -12.32 -9.12 -17.11
N ARG A 196 -12.03 -8.90 -18.39
CA ARG A 196 -11.89 -7.60 -19.04
C ARG A 196 -13.22 -7.21 -19.70
N ILE A 197 -13.85 -6.16 -19.18
CA ILE A 197 -15.22 -5.76 -19.49
C ILE A 197 -15.19 -4.40 -20.19
N ASP A 198 -15.50 -4.40 -21.49
CA ASP A 198 -15.32 -3.24 -22.36
C ASP A 198 -16.65 -2.61 -22.81
N PHE A 199 -16.57 -1.46 -23.47
CA PHE A 199 -17.67 -0.67 -24.01
C PHE A 199 -18.65 -0.19 -22.93
N LEU A 200 -18.14 0.03 -21.72
CA LEU A 200 -18.93 0.45 -20.57
C LEU A 200 -19.58 1.83 -20.77
N SER A 201 -18.85 2.80 -21.32
CA SER A 201 -19.36 4.13 -21.68
C SER A 201 -20.49 4.06 -22.71
N TRP A 202 -20.36 3.16 -23.69
CA TRP A 202 -21.35 2.97 -24.75
C TRP A 202 -22.65 2.43 -24.17
N TYR A 203 -22.58 1.48 -23.24
CA TYR A 203 -23.75 1.03 -22.50
C TYR A 203 -24.34 2.17 -21.64
N GLU A 204 -23.53 2.85 -20.82
CA GLU A 204 -24.04 3.86 -19.89
C GLU A 204 -24.82 4.97 -20.59
N THR A 205 -24.26 5.58 -21.63
CA THR A 205 -24.85 6.79 -22.23
C THR A 205 -25.28 6.63 -23.68
N GLY A 206 -24.95 5.52 -24.35
CA GLY A 206 -25.17 5.39 -25.79
C GLY A 206 -24.36 6.40 -26.61
N THR A 207 -23.25 6.93 -26.06
CA THR A 207 -22.43 7.94 -26.73
C THR A 207 -20.94 7.62 -26.71
N ASP A 208 -20.25 8.02 -27.76
CA ASP A 208 -18.79 8.04 -27.86
C ASP A 208 -18.33 9.38 -28.44
N LYS A 209 -17.47 10.10 -27.71
CA LYS A 209 -16.90 11.40 -28.12
C LYS A 209 -17.96 12.38 -28.68
N GLY A 210 -19.10 12.46 -28.00
CA GLY A 210 -20.23 13.34 -28.33
C GLY A 210 -21.15 12.86 -29.45
N LYS A 211 -20.93 11.66 -30.01
CA LYS A 211 -21.80 11.05 -31.02
C LYS A 211 -22.71 10.01 -30.38
N THR A 212 -23.99 9.99 -30.76
CA THR A 212 -24.91 8.91 -30.40
C THR A 212 -24.59 7.67 -31.24
N ILE A 213 -24.37 6.57 -30.55
CA ILE A 213 -23.98 5.26 -31.12
C ILE A 213 -24.94 4.14 -30.71
N GLY A 214 -25.77 4.37 -29.68
CA GLY A 214 -26.69 3.37 -29.15
C GLY A 214 -27.71 3.97 -28.18
N VAL A 215 -28.40 3.11 -27.44
CA VAL A 215 -29.38 3.49 -26.43
C VAL A 215 -28.68 4.01 -25.18
N HIS A 216 -29.24 5.05 -24.57
CA HIS A 216 -28.78 5.59 -23.29
C HIS A 216 -29.41 4.83 -22.13
N HIS A 217 -28.67 3.92 -21.48
CA HIS A 217 -29.18 3.09 -20.39
C HIS A 217 -29.22 3.81 -19.03
N GLY A 218 -28.37 4.84 -18.85
CA GLY A 218 -28.29 5.69 -17.67
C GLY A 218 -27.46 5.11 -16.52
N SER A 219 -26.85 6.00 -15.74
CA SER A 219 -25.87 5.65 -14.68
C SER A 219 -26.41 4.69 -13.61
N LYS A 220 -27.72 4.72 -13.31
CA LYS A 220 -28.33 3.77 -12.36
C LYS A 220 -28.29 2.33 -12.87
N ASN A 221 -28.63 2.12 -14.14
CA ASN A 221 -28.61 0.79 -14.76
C ASN A 221 -27.17 0.30 -14.97
N TYR A 222 -26.26 1.21 -15.32
CA TYR A 222 -24.83 0.97 -15.37
C TYR A 222 -24.26 0.48 -14.03
N GLN A 223 -24.46 1.23 -12.94
CA GLN A 223 -23.99 0.83 -11.61
C GLN A 223 -24.67 -0.44 -11.11
N THR A 224 -25.94 -0.68 -11.48
CA THR A 224 -26.64 -1.93 -11.17
C THR A 224 -25.95 -3.12 -11.84
N ALA A 225 -25.56 -3.00 -13.11
CA ALA A 225 -24.83 -4.04 -13.83
C ALA A 225 -23.46 -4.31 -13.20
N LEU A 226 -22.68 -3.26 -12.93
CA LEU A 226 -21.37 -3.38 -12.29
C LEU A 226 -21.47 -4.05 -10.92
N LYS A 227 -22.47 -3.67 -10.11
CA LYS A 227 -22.76 -4.32 -8.83
C LYS A 227 -23.03 -5.80 -8.98
N TRP A 228 -23.85 -6.21 -9.94
CA TRP A 228 -24.15 -7.63 -10.15
C TRP A 228 -22.92 -8.42 -10.60
N MET A 229 -22.07 -7.83 -11.44
CA MET A 229 -20.79 -8.42 -11.84
C MET A 229 -19.86 -8.57 -10.63
N GLN A 230 -19.72 -7.52 -9.81
CA GLN A 230 -18.91 -7.53 -8.59
C GLN A 230 -19.40 -8.60 -7.60
N GLU A 231 -20.70 -8.69 -7.35
CA GLU A 231 -21.31 -9.70 -6.46
C GLU A 231 -20.98 -11.13 -6.92
N ALA A 232 -21.00 -11.41 -8.23
CA ALA A 232 -20.69 -12.72 -8.77
C ALA A 232 -19.18 -13.01 -8.84
N ALA A 233 -18.36 -11.99 -9.11
CA ALA A 233 -16.91 -12.09 -9.12
C ALA A 233 -16.38 -12.46 -7.73
N GLY A 234 -16.89 -11.80 -6.69
CA GLY A 234 -16.44 -11.98 -5.31
C GLY A 234 -14.97 -11.59 -5.17
N ASP A 235 -14.21 -12.33 -4.37
CA ASP A 235 -12.76 -12.14 -4.24
C ASP A 235 -11.95 -13.02 -5.21
N GLU A 236 -12.61 -13.84 -6.02
CA GLU A 236 -11.96 -14.89 -6.83
C GLU A 236 -11.61 -14.44 -8.26
N MET A 237 -12.26 -13.38 -8.76
CA MET A 237 -12.06 -12.88 -10.12
C MET A 237 -11.90 -11.36 -10.12
N GLU A 238 -10.82 -10.91 -10.74
CA GLU A 238 -10.49 -9.51 -10.94
C GLU A 238 -11.37 -8.93 -12.06
N LEU A 239 -12.01 -7.80 -11.81
CA LEU A 239 -12.84 -7.08 -12.77
C LEU A 239 -12.08 -5.86 -13.31
N SER A 240 -11.68 -5.96 -14.57
CA SER A 240 -11.09 -4.87 -15.34
C SER A 240 -12.17 -4.14 -16.11
N LEU A 241 -12.41 -2.88 -15.73
CA LEU A 241 -13.40 -2.00 -16.34
C LEU A 241 -12.76 -1.16 -17.44
N VAL A 242 -13.23 -1.36 -18.67
CA VAL A 242 -12.63 -0.85 -19.89
C VAL A 242 -13.66 0.01 -20.64
N MET A 243 -13.16 1.12 -21.18
CA MET A 243 -13.95 2.23 -21.70
C MET A 243 -15.00 2.85 -20.74
N PRO A 244 -14.79 2.98 -19.41
CA PRO A 244 -15.74 3.66 -18.53
C PRO A 244 -15.74 5.18 -18.76
N HIS A 245 -16.88 5.89 -18.61
CA HIS A 245 -16.85 7.36 -18.67
C HIS A 245 -16.09 8.00 -17.50
N LEU A 246 -15.98 7.29 -16.37
CA LEU A 246 -15.35 7.75 -15.13
C LEU A 246 -15.99 9.05 -14.61
N ASN A 247 -17.31 9.15 -14.79
CA ASN A 247 -18.11 10.28 -14.35
C ASN A 247 -17.92 10.52 -12.85
N ASN A 248 -17.84 11.80 -12.44
CA ASN A 248 -17.59 12.19 -11.05
C ASN A 248 -16.35 11.51 -10.46
N HIS A 249 -15.26 11.47 -11.24
CA HIS A 249 -13.98 10.89 -10.81
C HIS A 249 -14.08 9.41 -10.42
N ALA A 250 -14.70 8.63 -11.31
CA ALA A 250 -14.89 7.18 -11.16
C ALA A 250 -15.82 6.73 -10.01
N ALA A 251 -16.68 7.61 -9.48
CA ALA A 251 -17.56 7.29 -8.36
C ALA A 251 -18.51 6.11 -8.63
N GLY A 252 -18.85 5.84 -9.90
CA GLY A 252 -19.68 4.71 -10.30
C GLY A 252 -18.91 3.39 -10.43
N GLU A 253 -17.62 3.46 -10.71
CA GLU A 253 -16.73 2.32 -10.94
C GLU A 253 -16.04 1.87 -9.64
N LEU A 254 -15.64 2.82 -8.79
CA LEU A 254 -14.90 2.57 -7.55
C LEU A 254 -15.48 1.44 -6.68
N PRO A 255 -16.80 1.38 -6.42
CA PRO A 255 -17.36 0.34 -5.55
C PRO A 255 -17.37 -1.06 -6.16
N TYR A 256 -17.13 -1.20 -7.47
CA TYR A 256 -17.45 -2.43 -8.21
C TYR A 256 -16.28 -3.00 -9.03
N GLY A 257 -15.37 -2.16 -9.52
CA GLY A 257 -14.18 -2.57 -10.26
C GLY A 257 -12.95 -2.77 -9.38
N ASP A 258 -12.03 -3.62 -9.82
CA ASP A 258 -10.68 -3.69 -9.24
C ASP A 258 -9.71 -2.81 -10.03
N MET A 259 -9.97 -2.64 -11.33
CA MET A 259 -9.11 -1.93 -12.26
C MET A 259 -9.92 -1.10 -13.26
N VAL A 260 -9.47 0.11 -13.59
CA VAL A 260 -10.08 0.98 -14.63
C VAL A 260 -9.04 1.45 -15.64
N ARG A 261 -9.42 1.43 -16.92
CA ARG A 261 -8.63 2.05 -17.98
C ARG A 261 -8.63 3.58 -17.86
N ILE A 262 -7.46 4.20 -18.02
CA ILE A 262 -7.28 5.66 -17.80
C ILE A 262 -6.87 6.45 -19.06
N ASN A 263 -6.72 5.77 -20.19
CA ASN A 263 -6.23 6.31 -21.47
C ASN A 263 -6.98 5.72 -22.67
N GLU A 264 -6.81 6.34 -23.85
CA GLU A 264 -7.25 5.76 -25.12
C GLU A 264 -6.54 4.43 -25.38
N ASP A 265 -7.09 3.63 -26.27
CA ASP A 265 -6.50 2.36 -26.68
C ASP A 265 -5.07 2.50 -27.17
N LEU A 266 -4.26 1.47 -26.93
CA LEU A 266 -2.89 1.40 -27.40
C LEU A 266 -2.78 1.62 -28.92
N ALA A 267 -3.74 1.10 -29.69
CA ALA A 267 -3.77 1.25 -31.15
C ALA A 267 -2.40 0.97 -31.80
N HIS A 268 -1.80 1.98 -32.44
CA HIS A 268 -0.52 1.85 -33.14
C HIS A 268 0.70 1.73 -32.21
N GLY A 269 0.59 2.09 -30.93
CA GLY A 269 1.66 2.02 -29.94
C GLY A 269 2.71 3.14 -30.04
N GLY A 270 3.86 2.90 -29.42
CA GLY A 270 5.00 3.83 -29.42
C GLY A 270 4.82 5.07 -28.53
N TRP A 271 5.76 6.01 -28.66
CA TRP A 271 5.82 7.21 -27.81
C TRP A 271 4.59 8.12 -27.95
N GLU A 272 3.97 8.16 -29.13
CA GLU A 272 2.75 8.93 -29.37
C GLU A 272 1.62 8.44 -28.47
N ASN A 273 1.43 7.12 -28.34
CA ASN A 273 0.44 6.56 -27.42
C ASN A 273 0.83 6.68 -25.94
N LEU A 274 2.12 6.60 -25.61
CA LEU A 274 2.58 6.71 -24.22
C LEU A 274 2.47 8.14 -23.67
N SER A 275 2.88 9.15 -24.44
CA SER A 275 3.10 10.52 -23.97
C SER A 275 2.49 11.60 -24.85
N GLY A 276 2.36 11.33 -26.16
CA GLY A 276 1.79 12.24 -27.16
C GLY A 276 0.28 12.37 -27.06
N GLN A 277 -0.39 12.55 -28.20
CA GLN A 277 -1.82 12.82 -28.29
C GLN A 277 -2.28 14.04 -27.47
N ARG A 278 -3.57 14.08 -27.12
CA ARG A 278 -4.22 15.13 -26.35
C ARG A 278 -3.73 15.12 -24.90
N GLN A 279 -3.26 16.28 -24.45
CA GLN A 279 -2.77 16.49 -23.08
C GLN A 279 -3.84 17.00 -22.11
N HIS A 280 -4.86 17.70 -22.62
CA HIS A 280 -5.91 18.27 -21.79
C HIS A 280 -7.01 17.26 -21.49
N TRP A 281 -7.61 17.39 -20.31
CA TRP A 281 -8.78 16.61 -19.90
C TRP A 281 -10.02 16.94 -20.74
N VAL A 282 -10.90 15.95 -20.95
CA VAL A 282 -12.24 16.14 -21.52
C VAL A 282 -13.29 15.38 -20.71
N ASN A 283 -14.53 15.86 -20.72
CA ASN A 283 -15.65 15.24 -20.02
C ASN A 283 -16.32 14.13 -20.86
N SER A 284 -15.54 13.18 -21.35
CA SER A 284 -16.03 12.01 -22.09
C SER A 284 -14.96 10.92 -22.08
N TRP A 285 -15.35 9.67 -22.31
CA TRP A 285 -14.36 8.62 -22.55
C TRP A 285 -13.48 8.91 -23.79
N SER A 286 -12.15 8.78 -23.73
CA SER A 286 -11.34 8.72 -22.50
C SER A 286 -11.03 10.13 -21.98
N GLN A 287 -11.05 10.31 -20.65
CA GLN A 287 -10.86 11.64 -20.06
C GLN A 287 -9.46 12.19 -20.36
N TRP A 288 -8.43 11.33 -20.32
CA TRP A 288 -7.08 11.60 -20.79
C TRP A 288 -6.72 10.69 -21.94
N ALA A 289 -5.92 11.18 -22.90
CA ALA A 289 -5.63 10.41 -24.10
C ALA A 289 -4.47 9.42 -23.92
N ASN A 290 -3.43 9.80 -23.17
CA ASN A 290 -2.22 8.99 -22.98
C ASN A 290 -2.02 8.58 -21.50
N PRO A 291 -1.29 7.48 -21.23
CA PRO A 291 -1.01 7.00 -19.88
C PRO A 291 -0.33 8.01 -18.95
N PHE A 292 0.66 8.79 -19.43
CA PHE A 292 1.31 9.81 -18.58
C PHE A 292 0.29 10.74 -17.94
N GLN A 293 -0.70 11.19 -18.72
CA GLN A 293 -1.75 12.08 -18.23
C GLN A 293 -2.82 11.33 -17.43
N GLY A 294 -3.28 10.17 -17.88
CA GLY A 294 -4.32 9.42 -17.19
C GLY A 294 -3.88 8.88 -15.83
N PHE A 295 -2.67 8.32 -15.72
CA PHE A 295 -2.10 7.92 -14.44
C PHE A 295 -1.94 9.13 -13.50
N THR A 296 -1.45 10.26 -14.01
CA THR A 296 -1.31 11.49 -13.21
C THR A 296 -2.68 11.96 -12.72
N GLY A 297 -3.70 11.94 -13.59
CA GLY A 297 -5.04 12.43 -13.35
C GLY A 297 -5.85 11.62 -12.35
N PHE A 298 -5.68 10.30 -12.33
CA PHE A 298 -6.39 9.39 -11.43
C PHE A 298 -5.55 8.86 -10.26
N SER A 299 -4.29 9.30 -10.12
CA SER A 299 -3.39 8.82 -9.06
C SER A 299 -3.92 8.99 -7.63
N ASP A 300 -4.87 9.90 -7.39
CA ASP A 300 -5.51 10.10 -6.08
C ASP A 300 -6.50 8.99 -5.69
N ILE A 301 -7.02 8.23 -6.66
CA ILE A 301 -7.88 7.06 -6.41
C ILE A 301 -7.14 5.73 -6.54
N ALA A 302 -5.81 5.78 -6.67
CA ALA A 302 -4.92 4.61 -6.73
C ALA A 302 -4.17 4.39 -5.41
N GLY A 303 -3.76 3.16 -5.17
CA GLY A 303 -2.92 2.81 -4.02
C GLY A 303 -3.13 1.38 -3.53
N ARG A 304 -2.19 0.89 -2.74
CA ARG A 304 -2.24 -0.44 -2.11
C ARG A 304 -3.14 -0.43 -0.88
N GLY A 305 -3.81 -1.56 -0.64
CA GLY A 305 -4.64 -1.74 0.56
C GLY A 305 -6.07 -1.28 0.40
N SER A 306 -6.54 -1.28 -0.86
CA SER A 306 -7.83 -0.86 -1.38
C SER A 306 -7.85 0.52 -1.97
N ASN A 307 -7.78 0.52 -3.29
CA ASN A 307 -8.13 1.61 -4.15
C ASN A 307 -8.26 1.01 -5.56
N MET A 308 -8.40 1.85 -6.57
CA MET A 308 -8.47 1.40 -7.94
C MET A 308 -7.07 1.11 -8.51
N ILE A 309 -6.89 -0.03 -9.19
CA ILE A 309 -5.73 -0.25 -10.05
C ILE A 309 -5.94 0.56 -11.32
N LEU A 310 -4.96 1.37 -11.71
CA LEU A 310 -5.03 2.16 -12.94
C LEU A 310 -4.44 1.37 -14.10
N ASP A 311 -5.22 1.18 -15.16
CA ASP A 311 -4.82 0.44 -16.36
C ASP A 311 -4.41 1.41 -17.47
N GLY A 312 -3.12 1.37 -17.83
CA GLY A 312 -2.53 2.11 -18.95
C GLY A 312 -2.72 1.45 -20.32
N ASP A 313 -3.53 0.39 -20.38
CA ASP A 313 -3.72 -0.51 -21.51
C ASP A 313 -2.50 -1.40 -21.80
N PHE A 314 -2.44 -1.92 -23.02
CA PHE A 314 -1.40 -2.84 -23.46
C PHE A 314 -0.07 -2.13 -23.74
N ILE A 315 0.99 -2.93 -23.87
CA ILE A 315 2.31 -2.50 -24.33
C ILE A 315 2.67 -3.30 -25.59
N ARG A 316 3.08 -2.58 -26.64
CA ARG A 316 3.71 -3.14 -27.85
C ARG A 316 5.16 -2.70 -27.91
N MET A 317 6.06 -3.48 -27.33
CA MET A 317 7.47 -3.12 -27.18
C MET A 317 8.18 -2.92 -28.52
N ASN A 318 7.73 -3.63 -29.55
CA ASN A 318 8.25 -3.51 -30.91
C ASN A 318 7.92 -2.17 -31.61
N THR A 319 6.97 -1.38 -31.09
CA THR A 319 6.54 -0.11 -31.71
C THR A 319 7.33 1.11 -31.25
N PHE A 320 8.13 0.99 -30.20
CA PHE A 320 9.00 2.08 -29.73
C PHE A 320 10.22 2.25 -30.65
N ILE A 321 10.73 3.48 -30.76
CA ILE A 321 11.84 3.78 -31.68
C ILE A 321 13.18 3.55 -30.96
N THR A 322 13.28 3.94 -29.68
CA THR A 322 14.53 3.83 -28.92
C THR A 322 14.36 2.99 -27.66
N ASP A 323 15.48 2.49 -27.15
CA ASP A 323 15.50 1.69 -25.93
C ASP A 323 15.17 2.53 -24.69
N GLU A 324 15.44 3.83 -24.72
CA GLU A 324 14.99 4.78 -23.70
C GLU A 324 13.47 4.85 -23.61
N GLU A 325 12.75 4.86 -24.75
CA GLU A 325 11.29 4.85 -24.75
C GLU A 325 10.74 3.52 -24.21
N ARG A 326 11.37 2.40 -24.58
CA ARG A 326 11.03 1.06 -24.07
C ARG A 326 11.22 0.94 -22.57
N GLN A 327 12.31 1.50 -22.04
CA GLN A 327 12.55 1.59 -20.62
C GLN A 327 11.50 2.48 -19.94
N SER A 328 11.20 3.64 -20.51
CA SER A 328 10.24 4.61 -19.97
C SER A 328 8.84 4.03 -19.80
N ILE A 329 8.33 3.24 -20.74
CA ILE A 329 7.00 2.63 -20.58
C ILE A 329 6.96 1.62 -19.44
N VAL A 330 7.97 0.74 -19.33
CA VAL A 330 8.04 -0.24 -18.23
C VAL A 330 8.14 0.48 -16.90
N GLN A 331 8.98 1.50 -16.80
CA GLN A 331 9.15 2.28 -15.59
C GLN A 331 7.89 3.06 -15.20
N LEU A 332 7.20 3.73 -16.13
CA LEU A 332 5.98 4.46 -15.81
C LEU A 332 4.88 3.52 -15.31
N PHE A 333 4.65 2.40 -16.00
CA PHE A 333 3.62 1.44 -15.63
C PHE A 333 3.92 0.80 -14.28
N THR A 334 5.18 0.45 -14.02
CA THR A 334 5.63 -0.03 -12.70
C THR A 334 5.42 1.02 -11.62
N MET A 335 5.78 2.29 -11.90
CA MET A 335 5.60 3.38 -10.94
C MET A 335 4.13 3.65 -10.61
N ALA A 336 3.22 3.50 -11.57
CA ALA A 336 1.78 3.69 -11.37
C ALA A 336 1.06 2.46 -10.78
N GLY A 337 1.77 1.35 -10.55
CA GLY A 337 1.17 0.08 -10.14
C GLY A 337 0.26 -0.55 -11.20
N SER A 338 0.44 -0.18 -12.47
CA SER A 338 -0.41 -0.62 -13.57
C SER A 338 -0.15 -2.09 -13.93
N PRO A 339 -1.12 -2.81 -14.54
CA PRO A 339 -0.81 -4.06 -15.23
C PRO A 339 0.32 -3.84 -16.25
N ILE A 340 1.21 -4.81 -16.37
CA ILE A 340 2.15 -4.85 -17.51
C ILE A 340 1.60 -5.89 -18.48
N ALA A 341 0.81 -5.40 -19.44
CA ALA A 341 0.08 -6.24 -20.38
C ALA A 341 0.80 -6.30 -21.74
N ILE A 342 1.55 -7.38 -21.98
CA ILE A 342 2.22 -7.64 -23.26
C ILE A 342 1.15 -7.86 -24.32
N THR A 343 1.28 -7.23 -25.49
CA THR A 343 0.48 -7.65 -26.65
C THR A 343 1.30 -7.88 -27.92
N ASP A 344 2.62 -7.66 -27.88
CA ASP A 344 3.50 -8.24 -28.90
C ASP A 344 3.24 -9.74 -29.06
N GLN A 345 3.40 -10.24 -30.27
CA GLN A 345 3.32 -11.65 -30.61
C GLN A 345 4.71 -12.27 -30.69
N TYR A 346 4.76 -13.60 -30.61
CA TYR A 346 6.01 -14.37 -30.84
C TYR A 346 6.72 -13.98 -32.15
N SER A 347 5.94 -13.55 -33.16
CA SER A 347 6.43 -13.19 -34.49
C SER A 347 6.80 -11.71 -34.64
N THR A 348 6.39 -10.84 -33.70
CA THR A 348 6.51 -9.38 -33.83
C THR A 348 7.40 -8.75 -32.76
N ILE A 349 7.60 -9.41 -31.61
CA ILE A 349 8.39 -8.91 -30.47
C ILE A 349 9.87 -8.62 -30.82
N GLY A 350 10.42 -9.35 -31.79
CA GLY A 350 11.84 -9.25 -32.15
C GLY A 350 12.77 -9.46 -30.95
N ASN A 351 13.79 -8.61 -30.83
CA ASN A 351 14.80 -8.69 -29.76
C ASN A 351 14.42 -7.88 -28.51
N PHE A 352 13.23 -7.31 -28.45
CA PHE A 352 12.84 -6.36 -27.40
C PHE A 352 12.19 -7.03 -26.18
N GLY A 353 12.05 -8.35 -26.18
CA GLY A 353 11.44 -9.10 -25.09
C GLY A 353 12.13 -8.97 -23.74
N SER A 354 13.40 -8.57 -23.70
CA SER A 354 14.16 -8.38 -22.46
C SER A 354 13.66 -7.22 -21.60
N PHE A 355 13.03 -6.18 -22.18
CA PHE A 355 12.54 -5.02 -21.42
C PHE A 355 11.44 -5.40 -20.43
N TYR A 356 10.52 -6.28 -20.83
CA TYR A 356 9.50 -6.86 -19.94
C TYR A 356 10.09 -7.70 -18.80
N LYS A 357 11.32 -8.19 -18.96
CA LYS A 357 11.97 -9.13 -18.04
C LYS A 357 12.98 -8.46 -17.12
N ASN A 358 12.97 -7.12 -17.01
CA ASN A 358 13.83 -6.42 -16.07
C ASN A 358 13.50 -6.87 -14.64
N LYS A 359 14.42 -7.61 -14.02
CA LYS A 359 14.22 -8.24 -12.70
C LYS A 359 13.85 -7.23 -11.63
N ASN A 360 14.49 -6.07 -11.62
CA ASN A 360 14.31 -5.08 -10.56
C ASN A 360 12.96 -4.37 -10.67
N MET A 361 12.49 -4.11 -11.90
CA MET A 361 11.12 -3.58 -12.12
C MET A 361 10.06 -4.61 -11.75
N LEU A 362 10.27 -5.88 -12.11
CA LEU A 362 9.37 -6.97 -11.72
C LEU A 362 9.37 -7.22 -10.21
N GLU A 363 10.51 -7.09 -9.54
CA GLU A 363 10.57 -7.20 -8.08
C GLU A 363 9.82 -6.05 -7.40
N LEU A 364 9.98 -4.82 -7.90
CA LEU A 364 9.23 -3.66 -7.42
C LEU A 364 7.71 -3.84 -7.61
N HIS A 365 7.30 -4.31 -8.79
CA HIS A 365 5.90 -4.67 -9.09
C HIS A 365 5.38 -5.75 -8.12
N ASN A 366 6.11 -6.86 -7.95
CA ASN A 366 5.72 -7.96 -7.06
C ASN A 366 5.66 -7.57 -5.58
N GLN A 367 6.29 -6.46 -5.18
CA GLN A 367 6.16 -5.90 -3.82
C GLN A 367 4.84 -5.13 -3.62
N GLY A 368 4.00 -5.00 -4.65
CA GLY A 368 2.75 -4.24 -4.58
C GLY A 368 2.98 -2.74 -4.60
N PHE A 369 4.04 -2.26 -5.25
CA PHE A 369 4.39 -0.84 -5.28
C PHE A 369 3.41 -0.03 -6.14
N VAL A 370 2.91 1.07 -5.56
CA VAL A 370 2.07 2.05 -6.25
C VAL A 370 2.53 3.45 -5.86
N GLY A 371 3.10 4.17 -6.82
CA GLY A 371 3.52 5.56 -6.63
C GLY A 371 2.41 6.55 -7.00
N LYS A 372 2.69 7.82 -6.71
CA LYS A 372 1.91 8.99 -7.10
C LYS A 372 2.81 9.99 -7.83
N PRO A 373 2.28 10.81 -8.76
CA PRO A 373 3.02 11.96 -9.28
C PRO A 373 3.31 12.93 -8.13
N TYR A 374 4.30 13.79 -8.27
CA TYR A 374 4.54 14.86 -7.31
C TYR A 374 3.36 15.84 -7.35
N TYR A 375 2.66 16.05 -6.23
CA TYR A 375 1.59 17.03 -6.13
C TYR A 375 2.17 18.41 -5.79
N ASN A 376 1.89 19.39 -6.64
CA ASN A 376 2.28 20.78 -6.44
C ASN A 376 1.28 21.55 -5.58
N ASN A 377 0.00 21.16 -5.61
CA ASN A 377 -1.09 21.76 -4.83
C ASN A 377 -2.28 20.76 -4.72
N GLY A 378 -3.29 21.12 -3.94
CA GLY A 378 -4.49 20.28 -3.71
C GLY A 378 -5.59 20.37 -4.79
N HIS A 379 -5.37 21.07 -5.90
CA HIS A 379 -6.37 21.14 -6.97
C HIS A 379 -6.46 19.83 -7.78
N SER A 380 -7.62 19.59 -8.38
CA SER A 380 -7.80 18.45 -9.28
C SER A 380 -6.97 18.64 -10.55
N PHE A 381 -6.39 17.56 -11.07
CA PHE A 381 -5.56 17.62 -12.27
C PHE A 381 -6.35 17.98 -13.55
N SER A 382 -7.64 17.63 -13.58
CA SER A 382 -8.54 17.98 -14.67
C SER A 382 -8.80 19.48 -14.77
N SER A 383 -8.84 20.19 -13.62
CA SER A 383 -9.02 21.64 -13.57
C SER A 383 -7.70 22.43 -13.62
N ASP A 384 -6.63 21.87 -13.06
CA ASP A 384 -5.29 22.48 -13.01
C ASP A 384 -4.23 21.43 -13.37
N PRO A 385 -3.80 21.37 -14.65
CA PRO A 385 -2.70 20.48 -15.07
C PRO A 385 -1.36 20.80 -14.39
N GLY A 386 -1.21 21.95 -13.74
CA GLY A 386 -0.05 22.29 -12.93
C GLY A 386 -0.10 21.69 -11.52
N ALA A 387 -1.25 21.17 -11.08
CA ALA A 387 -1.43 20.62 -9.73
C ALA A 387 -0.59 19.36 -9.48
N ARG A 388 -0.22 18.62 -10.53
CA ARG A 388 0.56 17.37 -10.43
C ARG A 388 1.63 17.32 -11.52
N ASN A 389 2.79 16.77 -11.20
CA ASN A 389 3.90 16.64 -12.12
C ASN A 389 3.94 15.24 -12.75
N SER A 390 3.52 15.12 -14.00
CA SER A 390 3.54 13.84 -14.75
C SER A 390 4.95 13.24 -14.97
N GLU A 391 6.01 14.00 -14.73
CA GLU A 391 7.41 13.62 -14.98
C GLU A 391 8.19 13.25 -13.71
N LYS A 392 7.56 13.33 -12.54
CA LYS A 392 8.19 13.01 -11.26
C LYS A 392 7.22 12.21 -10.41
N TRP A 393 7.53 10.94 -10.19
CA TRP A 393 6.71 10.00 -9.43
C TRP A 393 7.44 9.58 -8.16
N LEU A 394 6.70 9.42 -7.07
CA LEU A 394 7.19 9.09 -5.75
C LEU A 394 6.30 8.04 -5.12
N GLY A 395 6.88 7.13 -4.35
CA GLY A 395 6.14 6.22 -3.49
C GLY A 395 7.05 5.64 -2.42
N GLN A 396 6.45 4.99 -1.43
CA GLN A 396 7.19 4.27 -0.39
C GLN A 396 6.89 2.79 -0.44
N LEU A 397 7.93 1.99 -0.19
CA LEU A 397 7.82 0.55 0.02
C LEU A 397 7.47 0.25 1.48
N PRO A 398 6.95 -0.95 1.77
CA PRO A 398 6.67 -1.36 3.16
C PRO A 398 7.88 -1.31 4.08
N ASP A 399 9.11 -1.41 3.57
CA ASP A 399 10.33 -1.27 4.38
C ASP A 399 10.68 0.20 4.70
N GLY A 400 9.90 1.17 4.24
CA GLY A 400 10.13 2.60 4.45
C GLY A 400 11.03 3.27 3.41
N SER A 401 11.62 2.50 2.50
CA SER A 401 12.41 3.07 1.41
C SER A 401 11.51 3.81 0.43
N TRP A 402 12.07 4.85 -0.18
CA TRP A 402 11.41 5.62 -1.23
C TRP A 402 11.79 5.06 -2.60
N VAL A 403 10.86 5.11 -3.54
CA VAL A 403 11.12 4.84 -4.95
C VAL A 403 10.69 6.05 -5.76
N ILE A 404 11.62 6.58 -6.55
CA ILE A 404 11.43 7.83 -7.30
C ILE A 404 11.64 7.56 -8.79
N GLY A 405 10.62 7.87 -9.60
CA GLY A 405 10.68 7.85 -11.06
C GLY A 405 10.82 9.26 -11.62
N LEU A 406 11.87 9.50 -12.40
CA LEU A 406 12.12 10.75 -13.11
C LEU A 406 12.05 10.50 -14.61
N PHE A 407 11.17 11.23 -15.30
CA PHE A 407 10.90 11.05 -16.73
C PHE A 407 11.18 12.33 -17.50
N ASN A 408 11.75 12.22 -18.70
CA ASN A 408 11.86 13.33 -19.62
C ASN A 408 10.94 13.11 -20.81
N ARG A 409 9.77 13.75 -20.79
CA ARG A 409 8.77 13.65 -21.84
C ARG A 409 9.10 14.45 -23.10
N SER A 410 10.10 15.33 -23.04
CA SER A 410 10.44 16.25 -24.12
C SER A 410 11.34 15.62 -25.19
N ASP A 411 11.30 16.18 -26.40
CA ASP A 411 12.18 15.81 -27.53
C ASP A 411 13.64 16.28 -27.38
N ARG A 412 14.03 16.77 -26.20
CA ARG A 412 15.36 17.33 -25.92
C ARG A 412 15.91 16.74 -24.63
N ASN A 413 17.21 16.80 -24.44
CA ASN A 413 17.81 16.43 -23.16
C ASN A 413 17.33 17.39 -22.07
N ALA A 414 17.01 16.85 -20.90
CA ALA A 414 16.54 17.64 -19.78
C ALA A 414 17.00 17.04 -18.45
N THR A 415 17.40 17.92 -17.53
CA THR A 415 17.66 17.52 -16.15
C THR A 415 16.34 17.35 -15.41
N ARG A 416 16.22 16.24 -14.67
CA ARG A 416 15.14 16.00 -13.72
C ARG A 416 15.76 15.82 -12.35
N SER A 417 15.04 16.16 -11.28
CA SER A 417 15.61 16.09 -9.94
C SER A 417 14.62 15.78 -8.84
N VAL A 418 15.14 15.18 -7.79
CA VAL A 418 14.51 15.01 -6.48
C VAL A 418 15.49 15.41 -5.38
N ASN A 419 15.04 16.25 -4.47
CA ASN A 419 15.75 16.68 -3.28
C ASN A 419 15.20 15.94 -2.07
N TYR A 420 16.05 15.24 -1.32
CA TYR A 420 15.59 14.31 -0.30
C TYR A 420 14.99 15.02 0.91
N LEU A 421 15.50 16.20 1.26
CA LEU A 421 14.94 17.00 2.34
C LEU A 421 13.60 17.63 1.94
N LYS A 422 13.59 18.35 0.82
CA LYS A 422 12.41 19.10 0.38
C LYS A 422 11.29 18.20 -0.12
N ASP A 423 11.61 17.17 -0.89
CA ASP A 423 10.60 16.38 -1.59
C ASP A 423 10.23 15.10 -0.84
N LEU A 424 11.09 14.59 0.07
CA LEU A 424 10.86 13.32 0.78
C LEU A 424 10.81 13.48 2.30
N GLY A 425 11.09 14.68 2.83
CA GLY A 425 11.12 14.94 4.27
C GLY A 425 12.28 14.27 5.01
N LEU A 426 13.33 13.81 4.30
CA LEU A 426 14.50 13.17 4.91
C LEU A 426 15.45 14.21 5.51
N THR A 427 16.02 13.92 6.68
CA THR A 427 16.92 14.86 7.38
C THR A 427 18.39 14.68 7.03
N GLU A 428 18.75 13.55 6.43
CA GLU A 428 20.14 13.15 6.16
C GLU A 428 20.27 12.56 4.75
N SER A 429 21.51 12.27 4.35
CA SER A 429 21.77 11.51 3.14
C SER A 429 21.28 10.06 3.27
N ALA A 430 20.81 9.47 2.18
CA ALA A 430 20.32 8.10 2.14
C ALA A 430 21.04 7.31 1.04
N ASN A 431 21.13 5.99 1.20
CA ASN A 431 21.70 5.11 0.18
C ASN A 431 20.77 5.10 -1.03
N THR A 432 21.32 5.35 -2.22
CA THR A 432 20.54 5.43 -3.45
C THR A 432 21.01 4.38 -4.45
N THR A 433 20.06 3.67 -5.06
CA THR A 433 20.30 2.64 -6.08
C THR A 433 19.47 2.93 -7.32
N GLU A 434 20.10 2.96 -8.49
CA GLU A 434 19.39 3.01 -9.78
C GLU A 434 18.81 1.64 -10.10
N LEU A 435 17.48 1.56 -10.17
CA LEU A 435 16.78 0.28 -10.19
C LEU A 435 16.83 -0.41 -11.54
N TRP A 436 16.96 0.26 -12.68
CA TRP A 436 17.00 -0.45 -13.95
C TRP A 436 18.21 -1.39 -14.07
N THR A 437 19.37 -0.90 -13.64
CA THR A 437 20.65 -1.61 -13.69
C THR A 437 21.04 -2.27 -12.37
N GLY A 438 20.47 -1.83 -11.24
CA GLY A 438 20.89 -2.22 -9.89
C GLY A 438 22.16 -1.52 -9.42
N ALA A 439 22.60 -0.46 -10.12
CA ALA A 439 23.82 0.26 -9.77
C ALA A 439 23.63 1.07 -8.49
N SER A 440 24.49 0.85 -7.50
CA SER A 440 24.56 1.70 -6.32
C SER A 440 25.15 3.07 -6.69
N LEU A 441 24.47 4.13 -6.28
CA LEU A 441 24.87 5.53 -6.45
C LEU A 441 25.46 6.12 -5.16
N GLY A 442 25.57 5.33 -4.09
CA GLY A 442 26.08 5.74 -2.79
C GLY A 442 25.10 6.58 -1.98
N LYS A 443 25.61 7.24 -0.93
CA LYS A 443 24.82 8.14 -0.08
C LYS A 443 24.64 9.51 -0.73
N LEU A 444 23.40 9.88 -1.01
CA LEU A 444 23.05 11.16 -1.66
C LEU A 444 22.07 11.96 -0.80
N THR A 445 21.99 13.27 -1.04
CA THR A 445 20.95 14.17 -0.50
C THR A 445 19.98 14.67 -1.57
N SER A 446 20.33 14.42 -2.84
CA SER A 446 19.50 14.69 -4.00
C SER A 446 19.99 13.82 -5.16
N TYR A 447 19.09 13.54 -6.10
CA TYR A 447 19.41 12.85 -7.35
C TYR A 447 18.93 13.70 -8.52
N SER A 448 19.82 13.98 -9.48
CA SER A 448 19.57 14.95 -10.55
C SER A 448 20.15 14.51 -11.91
N PRO A 449 19.68 13.39 -12.50
CA PRO A 449 20.18 12.90 -13.77
C PRO A 449 19.87 13.87 -14.92
N ASN A 450 20.79 13.94 -15.88
CA ASN A 450 20.53 14.56 -17.18
C ASN A 450 19.99 13.48 -18.12
N LEU A 451 18.68 13.48 -18.34
CA LEU A 451 18.00 12.49 -19.16
C LEU A 451 18.02 12.94 -20.62
N VAL A 452 18.40 12.05 -21.53
CA VAL A 452 18.19 12.31 -22.96
C VAL A 452 16.69 12.35 -23.27
N LYS A 453 16.32 12.77 -24.48
CA LYS A 453 14.91 12.78 -24.89
C LYS A 453 14.26 11.41 -24.60
N HIS A 454 13.07 11.46 -24.02
CA HIS A 454 12.22 10.29 -23.76
C HIS A 454 12.77 9.26 -22.76
N ALA A 455 13.93 9.53 -22.15
CA ALA A 455 14.51 8.66 -21.15
C ALA A 455 13.91 8.87 -19.76
N SER A 456 14.09 7.85 -18.93
CA SER A 456 13.68 7.86 -17.54
C SER A 456 14.69 7.12 -16.65
N ASN A 457 14.71 7.49 -15.38
CA ASN A 457 15.46 6.79 -14.34
C ASN A 457 14.55 6.56 -13.14
N VAL A 458 14.61 5.34 -12.58
CA VAL A 458 13.97 5.00 -11.31
C VAL A 458 15.06 4.70 -10.29
N VAL A 459 14.98 5.33 -9.11
CA VAL A 459 15.90 5.07 -8.01
C VAL A 459 15.17 4.61 -6.76
N LYS A 460 15.73 3.64 -6.04
CA LYS A 460 15.37 3.32 -4.65
C LYS A 460 16.27 4.13 -3.73
N ILE A 461 15.69 4.75 -2.70
CA ILE A 461 16.37 5.55 -1.70
C ILE A 461 16.06 4.93 -0.34
N GLU A 462 17.09 4.54 0.40
CA GLU A 462 16.98 3.79 1.65
C GLU A 462 17.48 4.67 2.81
N PRO A 463 16.55 5.31 3.57
CA PRO A 463 16.90 6.08 4.75
C PRO A 463 17.54 5.20 5.83
N GLU A 464 18.47 5.78 6.58
CA GLU A 464 19.15 5.09 7.68
C GLU A 464 18.37 5.19 8.99
N GLY A 465 18.65 4.27 9.92
CA GLY A 465 18.04 4.25 11.24
C GLY A 465 16.80 3.35 11.33
N THR A 466 16.29 3.24 12.56
CA THR A 466 15.15 2.36 12.88
C THR A 466 13.82 3.08 12.78
N LYS A 467 13.82 4.41 12.96
CA LYS A 467 12.62 5.24 12.87
C LYS A 467 12.36 5.63 11.42
N VAL A 468 11.28 5.13 10.86
CA VAL A 468 10.87 5.37 9.49
C VAL A 468 9.66 6.27 9.45
N ASN A 469 9.76 7.36 8.68
CA ASN A 469 8.63 8.20 8.36
C ASN A 469 7.92 7.67 7.10
N TYR A 470 6.64 7.35 7.22
CA TYR A 470 5.73 7.07 6.11
C TYR A 470 4.90 8.32 5.86
N ALA A 471 5.13 8.95 4.72
CA ALA A 471 4.57 10.24 4.38
C ALA A 471 3.11 10.08 3.89
N ALA A 472 2.20 10.93 4.37
CA ALA A 472 0.79 10.83 4.03
C ALA A 472 0.53 11.12 2.53
N GLU A 473 1.36 11.95 1.91
CA GLU A 473 1.21 12.46 0.54
C GLU A 473 1.45 11.39 -0.54
N VAL A 474 1.98 10.23 -0.17
CA VAL A 474 2.17 9.09 -1.08
C VAL A 474 1.48 7.81 -0.58
N ALA A 475 0.71 7.90 0.50
CA ALA A 475 -0.11 6.80 1.02
C ALA A 475 -1.39 6.60 0.17
N THR A 476 -2.16 5.58 0.51
CA THR A 476 -3.45 5.30 -0.16
C THR A 476 -4.55 6.13 0.49
N TRP A 477 -5.32 6.86 -0.33
CA TRP A 477 -6.36 7.80 0.11
C TRP A 477 -7.74 7.30 -0.30
N MET A 478 -8.74 7.43 0.58
CA MET A 478 -10.11 7.01 0.33
C MET A 478 -11.13 7.85 1.09
N GLY A 479 -12.38 7.80 0.64
CA GLY A 479 -13.49 8.43 1.37
C GLY A 479 -13.39 9.95 1.47
N GLY A 480 -12.77 10.60 0.49
CA GLY A 480 -12.65 12.06 0.40
C GLY A 480 -11.36 12.66 0.98
N THR A 481 -10.46 11.83 1.53
CA THR A 481 -9.10 12.30 1.85
C THR A 481 -8.34 12.68 0.59
N HIS A 482 -7.58 13.77 0.63
CA HIS A 482 -6.79 14.21 -0.52
C HIS A 482 -5.54 15.00 -0.08
N PHE A 483 -4.62 15.18 -1.01
CA PHE A 483 -3.41 15.98 -0.80
C PHE A 483 -3.72 17.47 -0.66
N ASN A 484 -2.99 18.12 0.24
CA ASN A 484 -2.94 19.58 0.34
C ASN A 484 -1.57 20.06 0.83
N ASN A 485 -1.30 21.35 0.69
CA ASN A 485 -0.06 21.99 1.15
C ASN A 485 -0.23 23.48 1.49
N ASN A 486 -1.47 23.90 1.76
CA ASN A 486 -1.84 25.29 2.03
C ASN A 486 -1.46 25.80 3.44
N TYR A 487 -1.09 24.92 4.38
CA TYR A 487 -0.54 25.28 5.69
C TYR A 487 0.94 24.93 5.77
N ALA A 488 1.77 25.83 6.29
CA ALA A 488 3.20 25.58 6.46
C ALA A 488 3.50 24.58 7.59
N GLY A 489 4.73 24.08 7.63
CA GLY A 489 5.25 23.29 8.74
C GLY A 489 5.11 21.78 8.60
N TYR A 490 4.53 21.27 7.51
CA TYR A 490 4.58 19.85 7.14
C TYR A 490 6.01 19.38 6.80
N GLN A 491 6.22 18.07 6.74
CA GLN A 491 7.45 17.45 6.26
C GLN A 491 7.32 17.09 4.77
N GLY A 492 8.42 17.13 4.02
CA GLY A 492 8.36 16.87 2.58
C GLY A 492 7.56 17.96 1.84
N PHE A 493 6.56 17.55 1.07
CA PHE A 493 5.91 18.41 0.07
C PHE A 493 4.44 18.74 0.30
N GLY A 494 3.83 18.22 1.36
CA GLY A 494 2.44 18.52 1.71
C GLY A 494 1.98 17.69 2.90
N PHE A 495 0.67 17.46 2.96
CA PHE A 495 -0.03 16.62 3.95
C PHE A 495 -1.34 16.12 3.33
N VAL A 496 -2.09 15.32 4.08
CA VAL A 496 -3.44 14.87 3.71
C VAL A 496 -4.47 15.50 4.64
N ASP A 497 -5.52 16.09 4.07
CA ASP A 497 -6.71 16.58 4.80
C ASP A 497 -7.96 15.75 4.43
N GLY A 498 -9.14 16.20 4.86
CA GLY A 498 -10.41 15.48 4.63
C GLY A 498 -10.70 14.36 5.62
N LEU A 499 -9.81 14.10 6.59
CA LEU A 499 -9.99 13.17 7.73
C LEU A 499 -10.96 13.72 8.80
N GLY A 500 -12.03 14.39 8.36
CA GLY A 500 -13.20 14.76 9.14
C GLY A 500 -14.51 14.18 8.57
N LEU A 501 -14.49 13.64 7.35
CA LEU A 501 -15.65 13.04 6.69
C LEU A 501 -15.84 11.59 7.17
N THR A 502 -17.08 11.17 7.41
CA THR A 502 -17.36 9.76 7.70
C THR A 502 -16.96 8.87 6.52
N GLY A 503 -16.19 7.82 6.79
CA GLY A 503 -15.64 6.90 5.79
C GLY A 503 -14.31 7.37 5.18
N ALA A 504 -13.83 8.59 5.50
CA ALA A 504 -12.50 9.04 5.10
C ALA A 504 -11.44 8.15 5.77
N LYS A 505 -10.50 7.64 4.97
CA LYS A 505 -9.44 6.76 5.47
C LYS A 505 -8.16 6.90 4.68
N ILE A 506 -7.04 6.64 5.36
CA ILE A 506 -5.71 6.57 4.79
C ILE A 506 -5.06 5.24 5.18
N VAL A 507 -4.40 4.59 4.22
CA VAL A 507 -3.79 3.26 4.40
C VAL A 507 -2.29 3.32 4.11
N TYR A 508 -1.50 2.78 5.04
CA TYR A 508 -0.05 2.65 4.95
C TYR A 508 0.35 1.18 4.90
N ALA A 509 1.16 0.80 3.92
CA ALA A 509 1.83 -0.50 3.93
C ALA A 509 3.14 -0.40 4.71
N VAL A 510 3.32 -1.27 5.71
CA VAL A 510 4.53 -1.31 6.56
C VAL A 510 5.03 -2.74 6.71
N GLN A 511 6.34 -2.91 6.82
CA GLN A 511 7.00 -4.20 6.98
C GLN A 511 7.47 -4.37 8.43
N ALA A 512 7.05 -5.47 9.06
CA ALA A 512 7.58 -5.89 10.35
C ALA A 512 8.48 -7.13 10.18
N ALA A 513 9.67 -7.09 10.78
CA ALA A 513 10.62 -8.20 10.72
C ALA A 513 10.18 -9.41 11.57
N GLN A 514 9.43 -9.15 12.63
CA GLN A 514 8.88 -10.13 13.55
C GLN A 514 7.45 -9.74 13.93
N GLU A 515 6.72 -10.65 14.55
CA GLU A 515 5.43 -10.32 15.14
C GLU A 515 5.60 -9.66 16.52
N GLY A 516 4.78 -8.65 16.79
CA GLY A 516 4.72 -8.00 18.10
C GLY A 516 4.25 -6.54 18.07
N ASP A 517 4.43 -5.85 19.18
CA ASP A 517 4.07 -4.44 19.33
C ASP A 517 5.22 -3.52 18.93
N TYR A 518 4.91 -2.47 18.17
CA TYR A 518 5.83 -1.48 17.64
C TYR A 518 5.43 -0.06 18.09
N ALA A 519 6.44 0.79 18.31
CA ALA A 519 6.22 2.19 18.62
C ALA A 519 5.77 2.96 17.38
N LEU A 520 4.69 3.71 17.51
CA LEU A 520 4.08 4.49 16.43
C LEU A 520 3.86 5.92 16.86
N SER A 521 3.97 6.88 15.94
CA SER A 521 3.58 8.26 16.18
C SER A 521 2.94 8.85 14.95
N TYR A 522 1.83 9.56 15.12
CA TYR A 522 1.16 10.28 14.03
C TYR A 522 1.54 11.75 14.10
N ARG A 523 2.09 12.31 13.03
CA ARG A 523 2.35 13.73 12.93
C ARG A 523 1.13 14.41 12.30
N TYR A 524 0.47 15.27 13.06
CA TYR A 524 -0.83 15.83 12.66
C TYR A 524 -1.00 17.28 13.11
N ALA A 525 -1.97 17.96 12.49
CA ALA A 525 -2.55 19.21 12.96
C ALA A 525 -4.04 19.01 13.23
N ASN A 526 -4.57 19.70 14.23
CA ASN A 526 -6.00 19.66 14.58
C ASN A 526 -6.41 21.02 15.11
N ALA A 527 -6.86 21.93 14.24
CA ALA A 527 -7.37 23.23 14.68
C ALA A 527 -8.90 23.29 14.62
N SER A 528 -9.57 22.14 14.81
CA SER A 528 -11.03 22.05 14.91
C SER A 528 -11.60 22.69 16.18
N GLY A 529 -10.75 23.05 17.14
CA GLY A 529 -11.13 23.63 18.43
C GLY A 529 -11.51 22.60 19.50
N MET A 530 -11.42 21.31 19.19
CA MET A 530 -11.67 20.20 20.11
C MET A 530 -10.72 19.03 19.84
N ASN A 531 -10.70 18.04 20.74
CA ASN A 531 -10.02 16.79 20.46
C ASN A 531 -10.76 16.06 19.33
N SER A 532 -10.00 15.53 18.39
CA SER A 532 -10.51 14.69 17.29
C SER A 532 -10.24 13.23 17.61
N THR A 533 -10.99 12.31 17.02
CA THR A 533 -10.74 10.88 17.13
C THR A 533 -10.73 10.22 15.76
N LEU A 534 -9.94 9.17 15.60
CA LEU A 534 -9.97 8.26 14.45
C LEU A 534 -9.87 6.83 14.96
N HIS A 535 -10.35 5.88 14.16
CA HIS A 535 -10.12 4.46 14.38
C HIS A 535 -8.84 4.00 13.67
N VAL A 536 -8.00 3.26 14.38
CA VAL A 536 -6.76 2.67 13.89
C VAL A 536 -6.87 1.16 13.92
N SER A 537 -6.57 0.51 12.80
CA SER A 537 -6.53 -0.95 12.67
C SER A 537 -5.34 -1.41 11.82
N ALA A 538 -5.05 -2.70 11.84
CA ALA A 538 -4.07 -3.31 10.94
C ALA A 538 -4.54 -4.68 10.44
N ILE A 539 -4.30 -4.96 9.17
CA ILE A 539 -4.48 -6.28 8.54
C ILE A 539 -3.16 -6.75 7.91
N ASP A 540 -2.99 -8.05 7.69
CA ASP A 540 -1.90 -8.54 6.86
C ASP A 540 -2.23 -8.38 5.37
N ASP A 541 -1.25 -8.63 4.50
CA ASP A 541 -1.40 -8.52 3.04
C ASP A 541 -2.44 -9.48 2.43
N LYS A 542 -2.93 -10.46 3.21
CA LYS A 542 -4.02 -11.37 2.83
C LYS A 542 -5.39 -10.90 3.32
N GLY A 543 -5.45 -9.77 4.01
CA GLY A 543 -6.68 -9.22 4.57
C GLY A 543 -7.08 -9.83 5.91
N VAL A 544 -6.20 -10.56 6.59
CA VAL A 544 -6.49 -11.10 7.92
C VAL A 544 -6.24 -10.02 8.96
N ALA A 545 -7.19 -9.80 9.87
CA ALA A 545 -7.04 -8.87 10.97
C ALA A 545 -5.81 -9.19 11.83
N VAL A 546 -4.94 -8.20 12.02
CA VAL A 546 -3.73 -8.26 12.85
C VAL A 546 -3.92 -7.44 14.12
N GLN A 547 -4.41 -6.21 13.97
CA GLN A 547 -4.85 -5.38 15.09
C GLN A 547 -6.33 -4.99 14.90
N PRO A 548 -7.21 -5.34 15.85
CA PRO A 548 -8.58 -4.85 15.86
C PRO A 548 -8.65 -3.31 15.85
N SER A 549 -9.70 -2.80 15.24
CA SER A 549 -9.97 -1.36 15.23
C SER A 549 -10.09 -0.80 16.64
N ARG A 550 -9.37 0.28 16.93
CA ARG A 550 -9.42 1.00 18.21
C ARG A 550 -9.39 2.51 18.00
N THR A 551 -10.08 3.23 18.87
CA THR A 551 -10.09 4.70 18.83
C THR A 551 -8.76 5.27 19.32
N VAL A 552 -8.24 6.25 18.57
CA VAL A 552 -7.10 7.09 18.93
C VAL A 552 -7.57 8.53 19.02
N THR A 553 -7.16 9.22 20.08
CA THR A 553 -7.51 10.62 20.33
C THR A 553 -6.36 11.52 19.91
N PHE A 554 -6.70 12.56 19.14
CA PHE A 554 -5.80 13.58 18.63
C PHE A 554 -6.14 14.91 19.32
N GLY A 555 -5.28 15.34 20.24
CA GLY A 555 -5.43 16.60 20.96
C GLY A 555 -5.51 17.82 20.03
N SER A 556 -6.24 18.86 20.45
CA SER A 556 -6.32 20.12 19.72
C SER A 556 -4.98 20.86 19.65
N THR A 557 -4.74 21.53 18.53
CA THR A 557 -3.58 22.39 18.25
C THR A 557 -4.03 23.86 18.15
N SER A 558 -3.09 24.79 18.32
CA SER A 558 -3.41 26.22 18.32
C SER A 558 -3.79 26.78 16.94
N ALA A 559 -3.36 26.13 15.85
CA ALA A 559 -3.62 26.52 14.47
C ALA A 559 -3.29 25.37 13.51
N TRP A 560 -3.81 25.41 12.27
CA TRP A 560 -3.56 24.36 11.26
C TRP A 560 -2.10 24.26 10.79
N GLN A 561 -1.29 25.31 10.97
CA GLN A 561 0.17 25.25 10.76
C GLN A 561 0.97 24.74 11.99
N THR A 562 0.29 24.40 13.09
CA THR A 562 0.93 23.86 14.30
C THR A 562 0.84 22.34 14.28
N TRP A 563 1.96 21.69 13.97
CA TRP A 563 2.05 20.23 13.87
C TRP A 563 2.63 19.63 15.15
N ILE A 564 1.97 18.59 15.67
CA ILE A 564 2.42 17.84 16.85
C ILE A 564 2.37 16.34 16.58
N ASN A 565 2.97 15.57 17.48
CA ASN A 565 3.03 14.12 17.39
C ASN A 565 2.10 13.49 18.42
N GLN A 566 1.20 12.60 17.98
CA GLN A 566 0.42 11.73 18.85
C GLN A 566 1.11 10.36 18.90
N ASN A 567 1.74 10.05 20.03
CA ASN A 567 2.38 8.76 20.25
C ASN A 567 1.33 7.66 20.48
N ASP A 568 1.66 6.46 20.02
CA ASP A 568 0.78 5.32 19.99
C ASP A 568 1.56 3.99 19.89
N ARG A 569 0.85 2.87 19.91
CA ARG A 569 1.40 1.52 19.75
C ARG A 569 0.60 0.73 18.73
N ILE A 570 1.27 -0.02 17.88
CA ILE A 570 0.60 -0.90 16.90
C ILE A 570 1.11 -2.34 17.01
N HIS A 571 0.20 -3.30 17.03
CA HIS A 571 0.53 -4.72 16.89
C HIS A 571 0.64 -5.07 15.40
N LEU A 572 1.76 -5.67 15.00
CA LEU A 572 2.04 -6.06 13.62
C LEU A 572 2.46 -7.53 13.57
N LYS A 573 2.12 -8.19 12.46
CA LYS A 573 2.54 -9.56 12.15
C LYS A 573 3.83 -9.51 11.35
N LYS A 574 4.66 -10.55 11.43
CA LYS A 574 5.83 -10.66 10.54
C LYS A 574 5.36 -10.59 9.07
N GLY A 575 5.99 -9.73 8.27
CA GLY A 575 5.57 -9.50 6.88
C GLY A 575 5.08 -8.09 6.65
N VAL A 576 4.39 -7.90 5.53
CA VAL A 576 3.68 -6.66 5.23
C VAL A 576 2.38 -6.61 6.02
N ASN A 577 2.10 -5.45 6.59
CA ASN A 577 0.85 -5.11 7.25
C ASN A 577 0.32 -3.82 6.62
N LEU A 578 -1.00 -3.69 6.55
CA LEU A 578 -1.68 -2.49 6.10
C LEU A 578 -2.30 -1.82 7.33
N ILE A 579 -1.77 -0.67 7.73
CA ILE A 579 -2.30 0.14 8.83
C ILE A 579 -3.31 1.14 8.25
N THR A 580 -4.53 1.12 8.77
CA THR A 580 -5.61 2.02 8.34
C THR A 580 -5.96 2.99 9.47
N LEU A 581 -5.98 4.29 9.14
CA LEU A 581 -6.60 5.33 9.96
C LEU A 581 -7.91 5.71 9.28
N GLU A 582 -9.04 5.55 9.97
CA GLU A 582 -10.38 5.80 9.44
C GLU A 582 -11.18 6.73 10.35
N ARG A 583 -11.91 7.66 9.73
CA ARG A 583 -12.91 8.49 10.39
C ARG A 583 -14.27 7.80 10.32
N THR A 584 -14.65 7.07 11.36
CA THR A 584 -15.95 6.38 11.42
C THR A 584 -17.08 7.33 11.83
N ALA A 585 -18.33 6.87 11.75
CA ALA A 585 -19.50 7.63 12.22
C ALA A 585 -19.48 7.91 13.74
N SER A 586 -18.71 7.13 14.51
CA SER A 586 -18.61 7.26 15.97
C SER A 586 -17.53 8.25 16.42
N ASP A 587 -16.66 8.67 15.51
CA ASP A 587 -15.55 9.57 15.80
C ASP A 587 -16.00 11.04 15.88
N THR A 588 -15.13 11.91 16.40
CA THR A 588 -15.37 13.37 16.49
C THR A 588 -14.26 14.19 15.84
N GLY A 589 -14.56 15.43 15.44
CA GLY A 589 -13.58 16.37 14.90
C GLY A 589 -12.98 15.97 13.55
N GLU A 590 -11.85 16.60 13.24
CA GLU A 590 -11.04 16.47 12.02
C GLU A 590 -9.56 16.61 12.36
N ILE A 591 -8.70 15.95 11.58
CA ILE A 591 -7.25 16.19 11.60
C ILE A 591 -6.72 16.40 10.17
N HIS A 592 -5.59 17.08 10.06
CA HIS A 592 -4.71 16.98 8.89
C HIS A 592 -3.53 16.09 9.27
N LEU A 593 -3.17 15.13 8.43
CA LEU A 593 -2.13 14.15 8.69
C LEU A 593 -0.94 14.37 7.76
N ASP A 594 0.25 14.53 8.34
CA ASP A 594 1.51 14.68 7.62
C ASP A 594 2.20 13.33 7.41
N GLY A 595 2.12 12.44 8.41
CA GLY A 595 2.72 11.13 8.28
C GLY A 595 2.71 10.31 9.55
N LEU A 596 3.29 9.13 9.42
CA LEU A 596 3.39 8.11 10.44
C LEU A 596 4.86 7.78 10.67
N LEU A 597 5.32 7.93 11.90
CA LEU A 597 6.67 7.52 12.33
C LEU A 597 6.58 6.16 13.03
N LEU A 598 7.16 5.13 12.42
CA LEU A 598 7.23 3.78 12.98
C LEU A 598 8.67 3.47 13.38
N ASP A 599 8.89 2.98 14.60
CA ASP A 599 10.15 2.32 14.94
C ASP A 599 10.12 0.89 14.43
N LYS A 600 11.07 0.50 13.58
CA LYS A 600 11.22 -0.86 13.03
C LYS A 600 11.61 -1.89 14.08
N ASN A 601 12.09 -1.44 15.24
CA ASN A 601 12.36 -2.35 16.34
C ASN A 601 11.06 -2.61 17.10
N ARG A 602 10.80 -3.89 17.37
CA ARG A 602 9.71 -4.28 18.27
C ARG A 602 9.99 -3.70 19.65
N LEU A 603 8.96 -3.21 20.34
CA LEU A 603 9.11 -2.61 21.68
C LEU A 603 9.87 -3.53 22.65
N GLY A 604 9.57 -4.84 22.64
CA GLY A 604 10.28 -5.82 23.45
C GLY A 604 11.76 -6.06 23.07
N ASP A 605 12.21 -5.60 21.90
CA ASP A 605 13.59 -5.76 21.42
C ASP A 605 14.42 -4.48 21.66
N ILE A 606 13.79 -3.30 21.62
CA ILE A 606 14.43 -2.01 21.98
C ILE A 606 15.05 -2.10 23.38
N ASP A 607 14.34 -2.79 24.26
CA ASP A 607 14.61 -2.96 25.67
C ASP A 607 15.80 -3.89 26.00
N ALA A 608 16.05 -4.93 25.19
CA ALA A 608 17.22 -5.80 25.33
C ALA A 608 18.50 -5.23 24.67
N SER A 609 18.33 -4.35 23.67
CA SER A 609 19.45 -3.82 22.87
C SER A 609 20.24 -2.68 23.54
N LEU A 610 19.68 -2.07 24.59
CA LEU A 610 20.30 -0.94 25.30
C LEU A 610 21.32 -1.35 26.36
N ILE A 611 21.23 -2.58 26.90
CA ILE A 611 22.23 -3.09 27.86
C ILE A 611 23.34 -3.80 27.09
N GLU A 612 24.49 -3.14 26.98
CA GLU A 612 25.67 -3.74 26.37
C GLU A 612 26.22 -4.85 27.28
N ASN A 613 26.44 -6.02 26.72
CA ASN A 613 27.08 -7.16 27.40
C ASN A 613 26.43 -7.53 28.75
N GLY A 614 25.10 -7.41 28.87
CA GLY A 614 24.38 -7.74 30.11
C GLY A 614 24.47 -9.21 30.53
N GLY A 615 24.83 -10.12 29.61
CA GLY A 615 25.16 -11.52 29.88
C GLY A 615 26.65 -11.81 30.07
N PHE A 616 27.54 -10.82 29.92
CA PHE A 616 29.00 -10.98 30.03
C PHE A 616 29.63 -11.98 29.04
N GLU A 617 28.97 -12.23 27.91
CA GLU A 617 29.39 -13.22 26.90
C GLU A 617 30.62 -12.79 26.09
N SER A 618 31.07 -11.54 26.24
CA SER A 618 32.30 -11.03 25.64
C SER A 618 33.58 -11.46 26.38
N ASP A 619 33.49 -12.25 27.46
CA ASP A 619 34.62 -12.64 28.33
C ASP A 619 35.32 -11.43 28.99
N ASP A 620 34.58 -10.33 29.13
CA ASP A 620 35.00 -9.08 29.74
C ASP A 620 33.79 -8.29 30.25
N ILE A 621 34.04 -7.08 30.76
CA ILE A 621 33.00 -6.14 31.22
C ILE A 621 32.74 -5.03 30.20
N SER A 622 32.93 -5.27 28.89
CA SER A 622 32.69 -4.27 27.84
C SER A 622 31.31 -3.63 28.01
N GLY A 623 31.25 -2.29 27.95
CA GLY A 623 30.02 -1.51 28.22
C GLY A 623 29.77 -1.21 29.70
N TRP A 624 30.51 -1.80 30.64
CA TRP A 624 30.38 -1.57 32.08
C TRP A 624 31.62 -0.88 32.64
N SER A 625 31.41 -0.01 33.63
CA SER A 625 32.44 0.66 34.41
C SER A 625 32.57 0.01 35.77
N GLU A 626 33.79 -0.32 36.16
CA GLU A 626 34.08 -0.90 37.47
C GLU A 626 34.47 0.18 38.50
N TRP A 627 34.18 -0.08 39.78
CA TRP A 627 34.66 0.73 40.89
C TRP A 627 35.02 -0.10 42.14
N HIS A 628 36.08 0.32 42.83
CA HIS A 628 36.47 -0.15 44.16
C HIS A 628 37.19 0.97 44.95
N PRO A 629 37.35 0.85 46.29
CA PRO A 629 38.05 1.84 47.11
C PRO A 629 39.54 1.99 46.74
N ALA A 630 40.06 3.21 46.81
CA ALA A 630 41.47 3.49 46.57
C ALA A 630 42.38 2.64 47.49
N GLY A 631 43.36 1.96 46.90
CA GLY A 631 44.29 1.07 47.62
C GLY A 631 43.83 -0.39 47.73
N GLN A 632 42.58 -0.70 47.35
CA GLN A 632 42.15 -2.07 47.09
C GLN A 632 42.48 -2.45 45.64
N THR A 633 42.74 -3.71 45.34
CA THR A 633 42.69 -4.20 43.94
C THR A 633 41.26 -4.57 43.58
N ALA A 634 40.87 -4.42 42.32
CA ALA A 634 39.58 -4.88 41.82
C ALA A 634 39.33 -6.37 42.14
N LYS A 635 38.13 -6.69 42.63
CA LYS A 635 37.70 -8.02 43.09
C LYS A 635 36.53 -8.54 42.26
N TYR A 636 36.69 -8.49 40.93
CA TYR A 636 35.76 -9.04 39.97
C TYR A 636 36.47 -9.91 38.92
N GLY A 637 35.68 -10.69 38.19
CA GLY A 637 36.12 -11.38 36.98
C GLY A 637 34.94 -11.87 36.16
N VAL A 638 35.20 -12.21 34.91
CA VAL A 638 34.24 -12.90 34.03
C VAL A 638 34.78 -14.30 33.79
N ASP A 639 33.95 -15.31 34.01
CA ASP A 639 34.34 -16.71 33.78
C ASP A 639 33.15 -17.57 33.35
N SER A 640 33.43 -18.82 33.01
CA SER A 640 32.41 -19.79 32.56
C SER A 640 31.93 -20.74 33.67
N TYR A 641 32.35 -20.49 34.91
CA TYR A 641 32.03 -21.38 36.02
C TYR A 641 30.68 -21.00 36.62
N ASP A 642 29.75 -21.97 36.64
CA ASP A 642 28.44 -21.80 37.28
C ASP A 642 27.65 -20.62 36.65
N ALA A 643 27.78 -20.39 35.34
CA ALA A 643 26.98 -19.40 34.61
C ALA A 643 25.50 -19.79 34.59
N TYR A 644 24.60 -18.82 34.66
CA TYR A 644 23.16 -19.08 34.64
C TYR A 644 22.69 -19.41 33.22
N LYS A 645 23.09 -18.59 32.25
CA LYS A 645 22.72 -18.80 30.84
C LYS A 645 23.78 -18.20 29.92
N GLY A 646 24.24 -19.01 28.98
CA GLY A 646 25.33 -18.64 28.08
C GLY A 646 26.63 -19.30 28.53
N LYS A 647 27.76 -18.79 28.04
CA LYS A 647 29.08 -19.33 28.35
C LYS A 647 29.71 -18.62 29.55
N TYR A 648 29.39 -17.37 29.81
CA TYR A 648 30.10 -16.55 30.78
C TYR A 648 29.16 -15.86 31.77
N LYS A 649 29.71 -15.39 32.89
CA LYS A 649 29.02 -14.53 33.87
C LYS A 649 30.04 -13.64 34.57
N LEU A 650 29.58 -12.54 35.17
CA LEU A 650 30.39 -11.73 36.07
C LEU A 650 30.33 -12.28 37.50
N TYR A 651 31.44 -12.24 38.21
CA TYR A 651 31.47 -12.48 39.65
C TYR A 651 32.27 -11.42 40.40
N PHE A 652 31.91 -11.21 41.67
CA PHE A 652 32.73 -10.53 42.68
C PHE A 652 33.18 -11.54 43.73
N TRP A 653 34.47 -11.53 44.11
CA TRP A 653 35.02 -12.47 45.09
C TRP A 653 36.37 -12.02 45.67
N ASP A 654 36.52 -12.15 46.99
CA ASP A 654 37.83 -12.22 47.67
C ASP A 654 37.70 -12.96 49.02
N THR A 655 38.82 -13.47 49.54
CA THR A 655 38.90 -14.06 50.88
C THR A 655 39.03 -13.01 51.99
N ASN A 656 39.58 -11.82 51.68
CA ASN A 656 39.69 -10.68 52.59
C ASN A 656 38.52 -9.72 52.43
N ALA A 657 38.40 -8.75 53.34
CA ALA A 657 37.40 -7.70 53.23
C ALA A 657 37.56 -6.90 51.93
N TYR A 658 36.45 -6.67 51.22
CA TYR A 658 36.45 -5.97 49.95
C TYR A 658 35.13 -5.23 49.70
N LYS A 659 35.23 -4.16 48.91
CA LYS A 659 34.09 -3.46 48.32
C LYS A 659 34.25 -3.41 46.81
N GLN A 660 33.17 -3.68 46.09
CA GLN A 660 33.21 -3.83 44.63
C GLN A 660 31.89 -3.39 44.03
N SER A 661 31.93 -2.63 42.93
CA SER A 661 30.78 -2.47 42.05
C SER A 661 31.11 -2.47 40.57
N ILE A 662 30.08 -2.67 39.76
CA ILE A 662 30.05 -2.41 38.33
C ILE A 662 28.80 -1.59 38.00
N HIS A 663 28.90 -0.73 37.00
CA HIS A 663 27.85 0.22 36.60
C HIS A 663 27.76 0.32 35.07
N GLN A 664 26.56 0.43 34.53
CA GLN A 664 26.35 0.81 33.13
C GLN A 664 25.36 1.95 33.07
N LYS A 665 25.84 3.08 32.57
CA LYS A 665 25.06 4.29 32.38
C LYS A 665 24.43 4.30 30.99
N LEU A 666 23.11 4.21 30.96
CA LEU A 666 22.29 4.33 29.75
C LEU A 666 21.86 5.80 29.58
N THR A 667 21.93 6.30 28.35
CA THR A 667 21.51 7.68 28.02
C THR A 667 20.64 7.68 26.76
N GLY A 668 19.84 8.74 26.58
CA GLY A 668 18.91 8.83 25.45
C GLY A 668 17.62 8.01 25.64
N LEU A 669 17.32 7.61 26.87
CA LEU A 669 16.11 6.85 27.19
C LEU A 669 14.87 7.73 27.02
N PRO A 670 13.80 7.25 26.36
CA PRO A 670 12.49 7.89 26.47
C PRO A 670 12.04 7.97 27.93
N ASN A 671 11.35 9.04 28.31
CA ASN A 671 10.72 9.10 29.64
C ASN A 671 9.63 8.01 29.76
N GLY A 672 9.52 7.39 30.93
CA GLY A 672 8.59 6.30 31.20
C GLY A 672 9.10 5.31 32.23
N SER A 673 8.30 4.28 32.49
CA SER A 673 8.57 3.25 33.49
C SER A 673 9.39 2.12 32.90
N TYR A 674 10.51 1.79 33.53
CA TYR A 674 11.40 0.70 33.16
C TYR A 674 11.56 -0.28 34.32
N THR A 675 11.46 -1.58 34.02
CA THR A 675 11.81 -2.65 34.94
C THR A 675 13.18 -3.21 34.58
N VAL A 676 14.13 -3.11 35.50
CA VAL A 676 15.46 -3.73 35.38
C VAL A 676 15.44 -5.06 36.13
N SER A 677 15.99 -6.09 35.50
CA SER A 677 16.14 -7.41 36.11
C SER A 677 17.51 -8.01 35.85
N ALA A 678 17.98 -8.86 36.76
CA ALA A 678 19.19 -9.65 36.58
C ALA A 678 19.07 -10.98 37.32
N TRP A 679 19.77 -11.99 36.82
CA TRP A 679 19.94 -13.25 37.53
C TRP A 679 21.20 -13.17 38.39
N VAL A 680 21.02 -13.31 39.69
CA VAL A 680 22.09 -13.17 40.68
C VAL A 680 22.19 -14.37 41.60
N LYS A 681 23.40 -14.70 42.02
CA LYS A 681 23.66 -15.75 43.01
C LYS A 681 24.64 -15.24 44.05
N GLU A 682 24.14 -14.97 45.24
CA GLU A 682 24.96 -14.72 46.43
C GLU A 682 25.32 -16.05 47.09
N THR A 683 26.63 -16.31 47.25
CA THR A 683 27.14 -17.48 47.98
C THR A 683 28.03 -17.04 49.14
N LEU A 684 27.70 -17.53 50.34
CA LEU A 684 28.44 -17.26 51.57
C LEU A 684 29.33 -18.43 51.93
N TYR A 685 30.64 -18.17 52.09
CA TYR A 685 31.63 -19.13 52.57
C TYR A 685 32.19 -18.75 53.95
N GLY A 686 31.75 -17.61 54.49
CA GLY A 686 32.18 -17.07 55.77
C GLY A 686 31.15 -16.11 56.38
N ASN A 687 31.61 -14.98 56.90
CA ASN A 687 30.77 -14.01 57.60
C ASN A 687 29.76 -13.33 56.64
N LYS A 688 28.63 -12.88 57.21
CA LYS A 688 27.59 -12.18 56.47
C LYS A 688 28.12 -10.84 55.92
N PRO A 689 27.93 -10.53 54.62
CA PRO A 689 28.31 -9.25 54.03
C PRO A 689 27.54 -8.09 54.65
N THR A 690 28.17 -6.93 54.67
CA THR A 690 27.56 -5.67 55.12
C THR A 690 26.45 -5.25 54.16
N THR A 691 26.68 -5.37 52.86
CA THR A 691 25.70 -4.98 51.83
C THR A 691 25.94 -5.78 50.55
N ILE A 692 24.86 -6.31 49.96
CA ILE A 692 24.82 -6.78 48.57
C ILE A 692 23.53 -6.29 47.94
N ARG A 693 23.60 -5.61 46.81
CA ARG A 693 22.41 -5.03 46.16
C ARG A 693 22.60 -4.70 44.69
N MET A 694 21.47 -4.59 44.00
CA MET A 694 21.34 -3.85 42.75
C MET A 694 21.00 -2.39 43.07
N GLU A 695 21.57 -1.46 42.32
CA GLU A 695 21.41 -0.02 42.46
C GLU A 695 20.87 0.54 41.13
N LEU A 696 19.76 1.28 41.18
CA LEU A 696 19.23 2.00 40.02
C LEU A 696 19.30 3.50 40.33
N SER A 697 20.09 4.26 39.58
CA SER A 697 20.37 5.68 39.85
C SER A 697 20.30 6.54 38.59
N ASP A 698 20.49 7.86 38.72
CA ASP A 698 20.52 8.82 37.60
C ASP A 698 19.29 8.82 36.66
N TYR A 699 18.11 8.45 37.15
CA TYR A 699 16.86 8.41 36.34
C TYR A 699 15.90 9.58 36.61
N GLY A 700 16.39 10.62 37.28
CA GLY A 700 15.64 11.82 37.64
C GLY A 700 14.87 11.73 38.96
N ALA A 701 15.08 10.66 39.74
CA ALA A 701 14.62 10.56 41.13
C ALA A 701 15.70 9.97 42.07
N LYS A 702 15.34 9.73 43.33
CA LYS A 702 16.26 9.14 44.33
C LYS A 702 16.60 7.70 43.97
N THR A 703 17.87 7.32 44.08
CA THR A 703 18.37 5.96 43.86
C THR A 703 17.52 4.89 44.54
N ILE A 704 17.17 3.84 43.80
CA ILE A 704 16.55 2.63 44.35
C ILE A 704 17.63 1.59 44.64
N TYR A 705 17.58 1.05 45.86
CA TYR A 705 18.44 -0.05 46.30
C TYR A 705 17.60 -1.31 46.45
N LYS A 706 17.98 -2.38 45.75
CA LYS A 706 17.36 -3.70 45.87
C LYS A 706 18.36 -4.69 46.43
N ASN A 707 18.23 -4.99 47.73
CA ASN A 707 19.11 -5.95 48.40
C ASN A 707 18.97 -7.34 47.77
N ILE A 708 20.11 -8.00 47.60
CA ILE A 708 20.23 -9.39 47.18
C ILE A 708 20.46 -10.22 48.45
N SER A 709 19.85 -11.40 48.51
CA SER A 709 19.94 -12.30 49.67
C SER A 709 20.53 -13.66 49.30
N PRO A 710 21.14 -14.40 50.23
CA PRO A 710 21.77 -15.69 49.92
C PRO A 710 20.75 -16.69 49.37
N ALA A 711 21.12 -17.43 48.33
CA ALA A 711 20.29 -18.46 47.72
C ALA A 711 21.10 -19.70 47.31
N LYS A 712 20.46 -20.87 47.24
CA LYS A 712 21.12 -22.13 46.82
C LYS A 712 21.50 -22.15 45.34
N GLY A 713 20.90 -21.27 44.53
CA GLY A 713 21.13 -21.11 43.10
C GLY A 713 20.85 -19.68 42.67
N TYR A 714 20.89 -19.43 41.37
CA TYR A 714 20.51 -18.13 40.82
C TYR A 714 19.05 -17.80 41.13
N GLN A 715 18.81 -16.54 41.47
CA GLN A 715 17.48 -15.96 41.64
C GLN A 715 17.41 -14.65 40.86
N GLN A 716 16.21 -14.24 40.47
CA GLN A 716 16.03 -12.97 39.79
C GLN A 716 15.90 -11.84 40.82
N VAL A 717 16.73 -10.80 40.67
CA VAL A 717 16.53 -9.51 41.32
C VAL A 717 15.90 -8.55 40.32
N GLN A 718 14.89 -7.79 40.74
CA GLN A 718 14.23 -6.81 39.88
C GLN A 718 13.77 -5.58 40.66
N ALA A 719 13.73 -4.45 39.95
CA ALA A 719 13.15 -3.19 40.42
C ALA A 719 12.66 -2.34 39.24
N THR A 720 11.66 -1.50 39.51
CA THR A 720 11.05 -0.61 38.52
C THR A 720 11.36 0.84 38.87
N VAL A 721 11.74 1.63 37.86
CA VAL A 721 12.02 3.06 37.93
C VAL A 721 11.18 3.81 36.91
N ASN A 722 10.83 5.07 37.19
CA ASN A 722 10.22 5.95 36.21
C ASN A 722 11.28 6.99 35.76
N VAL A 723 11.83 6.80 34.57
CA VAL A 723 12.86 7.66 33.99
C VAL A 723 12.24 8.99 33.56
N THR A 724 12.80 10.09 34.04
CA THR A 724 12.29 11.45 33.78
C THR A 724 13.33 12.41 33.19
N ASN A 725 14.60 12.01 33.15
CA ASN A 725 15.73 12.80 32.66
C ASN A 725 16.45 12.16 31.45
N GLY A 726 15.87 11.10 30.87
CA GLY A 726 16.43 10.34 29.76
C GLY A 726 17.74 9.59 30.03
N SER A 727 18.04 9.31 31.30
CA SER A 727 19.21 8.55 31.74
C SER A 727 18.80 7.46 32.74
N LEU A 728 19.60 6.42 32.88
CA LEU A 728 19.50 5.42 33.96
C LEU A 728 20.88 4.77 34.14
N ASP A 729 21.40 4.80 35.36
CA ASP A 729 22.59 4.05 35.75
C ASP A 729 22.21 2.78 36.52
N ILE A 730 22.61 1.63 35.99
CA ILE A 730 22.36 0.31 36.56
C ILE A 730 23.65 -0.20 37.19
N GLY A 731 23.63 -0.47 38.49
CA GLY A 731 24.80 -0.94 39.23
C GLY A 731 24.56 -2.16 40.10
N PHE A 732 25.64 -2.90 40.39
CA PHE A 732 25.66 -3.96 41.40
C PHE A 732 26.80 -3.72 42.37
N TYR A 733 26.53 -3.79 43.67
CA TYR A 733 27.49 -3.43 44.71
C TYR A 733 27.58 -4.50 45.81
N VAL A 734 28.80 -4.78 46.26
CA VAL A 734 29.12 -5.62 47.41
C VAL A 734 30.02 -4.87 48.38
N ASP A 735 29.73 -5.00 49.68
CA ASP A 735 30.57 -4.66 50.82
C ASP A 735 30.64 -5.88 51.73
N SER A 736 31.79 -6.54 51.75
CA SER A 736 31.96 -7.82 52.44
C SER A 736 33.19 -7.83 53.35
N PRO A 737 33.14 -8.49 54.52
CA PRO A 737 34.33 -8.79 55.31
C PRO A 737 35.22 -9.89 54.69
N GLY A 738 34.87 -10.42 53.52
CA GLY A 738 35.54 -11.51 52.82
C GLY A 738 34.70 -12.79 52.78
N PHE A 739 35.12 -13.77 51.97
CA PHE A 739 34.45 -15.06 51.81
C PHE A 739 32.99 -14.96 51.35
N THR A 740 32.68 -13.96 50.52
CA THR A 740 31.37 -13.75 49.92
C THR A 740 31.53 -13.69 48.41
N SER A 741 30.69 -14.40 47.66
CA SER A 741 30.63 -14.30 46.21
C SER A 741 29.28 -13.72 45.79
N LEU A 742 29.31 -12.73 44.90
CA LEU A 742 28.13 -12.33 44.13
C LEU A 742 28.38 -12.68 42.67
N GLN A 743 27.52 -13.50 42.09
CA GLN A 743 27.51 -13.78 40.65
C GLN A 743 26.35 -13.04 40.00
N ILE A 744 26.57 -12.49 38.79
CA ILE A 744 25.61 -11.66 38.05
C ILE A 744 25.61 -12.14 36.59
N ASP A 745 24.42 -12.36 36.04
CA ASP A 745 24.21 -12.81 34.67
C ASP A 745 22.84 -12.28 34.17
N GLN A 746 22.68 -12.21 32.85
CA GLN A 746 21.45 -11.83 32.15
C GLN A 746 20.80 -10.55 32.69
N VAL A 747 21.58 -9.47 32.80
CA VAL A 747 21.04 -8.14 33.10
C VAL A 747 20.21 -7.66 31.92
N SER A 748 18.97 -7.25 32.17
CA SER A 748 18.03 -6.77 31.16
C SER A 748 17.20 -5.62 31.70
N MET A 749 16.65 -4.81 30.80
CA MET A 749 15.73 -3.73 31.09
C MET A 749 14.51 -3.86 30.16
N VAL A 750 13.32 -3.50 30.63
CA VAL A 750 12.10 -3.48 29.83
C VAL A 750 11.29 -2.22 30.15
N LYS A 751 10.89 -1.44 29.14
CA LYS A 751 9.92 -0.35 29.26
C LYS A 751 8.52 -0.94 29.35
N ILE A 752 7.75 -0.54 30.36
CA ILE A 752 6.47 -1.17 30.72
C ILE A 752 5.25 -0.28 30.52
N ASP A 753 5.41 0.93 29.98
CA ASP A 753 4.32 1.89 29.76
C ASP A 753 4.34 2.58 28.38
#